data_AF-A0AAD5X209-F1
#
_entry.id   AF-A0AAD5X209-F1
#
_cell.length_a   1.000
_cell.length_b   1.000
_cell.length_c   1.000
_cell.angle_alpha   90.00
_cell.angle_beta   90.00
_cell.angle_gamma   90.00
#
_symmetry.space_group_name_H-M   'P 1'
#
loop_
_entity.id
_entity.type
_entity.pdbx_description
1 polymer ?
#
loop_
_entity_poly.entity_id
_entity_poly.type
_entity_poly.pdbx_seq_one_letter_code
_entity_poly.pdbx_strand_id
1 'polypeptide(L)'
;MNVQYFPVDTKSQPTYLALKEWANEKNLDVLLKSASLDSELKKLLRKYKTLRNGPNVFQVEYCFSKHAYNESRRLYARNGYGFQMFPKWVRSFLSGEYYIDVDQRKSLPTILKGVFEEYEIENEILDDILAEKKSYEKKVWFKAILDGERPSDKDLWLLWDDIYNRLVPKLKGAHYFSDLWKHCKASKNKTKECRVLLAEKKAMEDEGFLVDSLQFDGFLVRKQPEVEVTETVLTQCAEKTKELAKYFVFLAADIASINPQDEDTRLMMGGNTHLEVAKMLHIKVKGFIVFDGKDFWAFTEQWKPVAVVHIKRELLIHVNSDVEKKLELDLNADDIKHLESLLDNLQTDRFVESTIKMLQTVVYDDTFLKRLDSDPMLLGAQNGYIDIRTGKLKPHSKDVLISKTIGYDYFTDEKPFIQEVYDEWKDAVKKFFPKRDERRWVQTFMGYCLRGDHPEKVFAIFKDKQGGYNGNTKFLQACMKAMGTYANKGQPNTILKSTGPRNQSGHNAHIFANEGFHLAAYEELPDEELDTKRMKDYDGGNSTESGRRVNGNFDEVVKCNCKTILEFNDKCQPKFDTSDTAWLERAKLFIFRSKFLQTQAEYDACTHEYKFLQDRNIDEKIKKWLPYILFWMMHGHVLYLQDGFTKIPQSCKDWMDGTARDVDNLQSWVEDNLEKSEDDDHYVTLKQIKDKMTKGMRDRFKNNNHMIKGLSPILGKVIADTEIDK
;
A
#
# COMPACT_ATOMS: atom_id res chain seq x y z
N MET A 1 15.78 2.44 -0.35
CA MET A 1 17.24 2.25 -0.55
C MET A 1 17.92 3.61 -0.65
N ASN A 2 18.98 3.95 0.09
CA ASN A 2 19.69 3.19 1.12
C ASN A 2 20.05 4.09 2.29
N VAL A 3 19.16 4.20 3.27
CA VAL A 3 19.60 4.40 4.65
C VAL A 3 19.41 3.06 5.36
N GLN A 4 20.48 2.29 5.49
CA GLN A 4 20.48 1.15 6.39
C GLN A 4 20.40 1.68 7.82
N TYR A 5 19.19 1.89 8.32
CA TYR A 5 18.96 1.75 9.75
C TYR A 5 19.19 0.28 10.08
N PHE A 6 19.99 0.04 11.11
CA PHE A 6 20.29 -1.30 11.61
C PHE A 6 19.39 -1.57 12.84
N PRO A 7 18.11 -1.98 12.68
CA PRO A 7 17.51 -2.79 13.72
C PRO A 7 18.37 -4.05 13.82
N VAL A 8 18.72 -4.47 15.04
CA VAL A 8 19.56 -5.65 15.24
C VAL A 8 18.73 -6.93 15.08
N ASP A 9 18.16 -7.10 13.89
CA ASP A 9 17.68 -8.39 13.39
C ASP A 9 18.89 -9.18 12.91
N THR A 10 19.38 -10.07 13.78
CA THR A 10 20.65 -10.79 13.58
C THR A 10 20.60 -11.86 12.47
N LYS A 11 19.51 -11.98 11.71
CA LYS A 11 19.31 -13.04 10.71
C LYS A 11 19.36 -12.58 9.25
N SER A 12 19.17 -11.29 8.95
CA SER A 12 18.83 -10.85 7.59
C SER A 12 19.85 -9.95 6.88
N GLN A 13 20.89 -9.47 7.56
CA GLN A 13 21.83 -8.50 6.97
C GLN A 13 23.05 -9.10 6.26
N PRO A 14 23.59 -8.43 5.21
CA PRO A 14 24.89 -8.78 4.65
C PRO A 14 25.98 -8.53 5.71
N THR A 15 26.90 -9.47 5.89
CA THR A 15 28.06 -9.34 6.79
C THR A 15 29.11 -8.31 6.32
N TYR A 16 28.81 -7.55 5.27
CA TYR A 16 29.72 -6.64 4.57
C TYR A 16 28.98 -5.36 4.14
N LEU A 17 29.59 -4.20 4.39
CA LEU A 17 29.12 -2.89 3.93
C LEU A 17 30.28 -2.13 3.25
N ALA A 18 30.08 -1.66 2.02
CA ALA A 18 31.09 -0.90 1.28
C ALA A 18 30.77 0.61 1.30
N LEU A 19 31.68 1.42 1.86
CA LEU A 19 31.56 2.88 2.00
C LEU A 19 32.72 3.63 1.32
N LYS A 20 32.55 4.93 1.10
CA LYS A 20 33.59 5.84 0.59
C LYS A 20 34.04 6.79 1.69
N GLU A 21 35.24 6.63 2.21
CA GLU A 21 35.83 7.53 3.20
C GLU A 21 36.70 8.60 2.53
N TRP A 22 36.66 9.82 3.08
CA TRP A 22 37.45 10.94 2.56
C TRP A 22 38.59 11.27 3.55
N ALA A 23 39.83 11.08 3.11
CA ALA A 23 41.02 11.27 3.93
C ALA A 23 42.11 12.04 3.18
N ASN A 24 42.78 12.97 3.85
CA ASN A 24 43.87 13.72 3.27
C ASN A 24 45.07 12.78 3.00
N GLU A 25 45.35 12.53 1.71
CA GLU A 25 46.44 11.64 1.27
C GLU A 25 47.82 12.11 1.74
N LYS A 26 48.05 13.43 1.85
CA LYS A 26 49.32 13.99 2.33
C LYS A 26 49.49 13.69 3.82
N ASN A 27 48.45 13.85 4.62
CA ASN A 27 48.47 13.54 6.06
C ASN A 27 48.67 12.03 6.29
N LEU A 28 48.06 11.17 5.45
CA LEU A 28 48.32 9.73 5.45
C LEU A 28 49.79 9.40 5.16
N ASP A 29 50.41 10.09 4.19
CA ASP A 29 51.83 9.91 3.88
C ASP A 29 52.78 10.45 4.96
N VAL A 30 52.40 11.51 5.67
CA VAL A 30 53.13 12.00 6.85
C VAL A 30 53.11 10.95 7.97
N LEU A 31 51.95 10.37 8.28
CA LEU A 31 51.83 9.31 9.29
C LEU A 31 52.65 8.07 8.92
N LEU A 32 52.61 7.64 7.66
CA LEU A 32 53.35 6.48 7.17
C LEU A 32 54.88 6.64 7.21
N LYS A 33 55.37 7.88 7.10
CA LYS A 33 56.80 8.23 7.18
C LYS A 33 57.29 8.54 8.60
N SER A 34 56.38 8.81 9.54
CA SER A 34 56.74 9.14 10.93
C SER A 34 57.50 8.01 11.62
N ALA A 35 58.71 8.27 12.11
CA ALA A 35 59.51 7.28 12.83
C ALA A 35 58.78 6.77 14.09
N SER A 36 58.18 7.70 14.86
CA SER A 36 57.57 7.46 16.16
C SER A 36 56.20 6.75 16.14
N LEU A 37 55.59 6.55 14.97
CA LEU A 37 54.30 5.87 14.87
C LEU A 37 54.44 4.35 15.02
N ASP A 38 53.55 3.73 15.80
CA ASP A 38 53.53 2.30 16.06
C ASP A 38 53.52 1.42 14.78
N SER A 39 54.10 0.23 14.88
CA SER A 39 54.31 -0.67 13.74
C SER A 39 53.03 -1.36 13.25
N GLU A 40 52.10 -1.73 14.14
CA GLU A 40 50.79 -2.26 13.74
C GLU A 40 49.88 -1.14 13.21
N LEU A 41 49.93 0.06 13.80
CA LEU A 41 49.20 1.22 13.27
C LEU A 41 49.70 1.63 11.87
N LYS A 42 51.02 1.63 11.63
CA LYS A 42 51.59 1.80 10.27
C LYS A 42 51.10 0.73 9.30
N LYS A 43 51.02 -0.52 9.72
CA LYS A 43 50.55 -1.66 8.91
C LYS A 43 49.06 -1.53 8.55
N LEU A 44 48.22 -1.05 9.47
CA LEU A 44 46.82 -0.69 9.19
C LEU A 44 46.73 0.46 8.18
N LEU A 45 47.47 1.56 8.40
CA LEU A 45 47.47 2.72 7.49
C LEU A 45 47.97 2.37 6.08
N ARG A 46 48.95 1.46 5.94
CA ARG A 46 49.39 0.96 4.62
C ARG A 46 48.29 0.21 3.90
N LYS A 47 47.55 -0.66 4.62
CA LYS A 47 46.42 -1.39 4.04
C LYS A 47 45.28 -0.45 3.66
N TYR A 48 44.94 0.53 4.51
CA TYR A 48 43.98 1.57 4.16
C TYR A 48 44.41 2.36 2.91
N LYS A 49 45.70 2.69 2.76
CA LYS A 49 46.22 3.34 1.55
C LYS A 49 45.98 2.53 0.26
N THR A 50 45.97 1.19 0.33
CA THR A 50 45.65 0.34 -0.84
C THR A 50 44.18 0.38 -1.26
N LEU A 51 43.28 0.90 -0.43
CA LEU A 51 41.84 1.03 -0.73
C LEU A 51 41.50 2.31 -1.52
N ARG A 52 42.50 3.04 -2.00
CA ARG A 52 42.32 4.31 -2.73
C ARG A 52 41.48 4.13 -4.00
N ASN A 53 40.37 4.85 -4.08
CA ASN A 53 39.39 4.83 -5.19
C ASN A 53 39.18 6.23 -5.81
N GLY A 54 40.13 7.15 -5.60
CA GLY A 54 40.13 8.51 -6.13
C GLY A 54 41.03 9.45 -5.33
N PRO A 55 41.21 10.72 -5.75
CA PRO A 55 41.95 11.72 -4.98
C PRO A 55 41.29 11.98 -3.62
N ASN A 56 41.99 11.66 -2.53
CA ASN A 56 41.49 11.68 -1.15
C ASN A 56 40.29 10.76 -0.86
N VAL A 57 39.94 9.83 -1.76
CA VAL A 57 38.78 8.92 -1.62
C VAL A 57 39.23 7.47 -1.48
N PHE A 58 38.70 6.77 -0.47
CA PHE A 58 39.04 5.38 -0.15
C PHE A 58 37.78 4.53 -0.09
N GLN A 59 37.78 3.40 -0.80
CA GLN A 59 36.67 2.45 -0.83
C GLN A 59 36.85 1.40 0.27
N VAL A 60 36.16 1.57 1.39
CA VAL A 60 36.31 0.72 2.57
C VAL A 60 35.22 -0.33 2.61
N GLU A 61 35.62 -1.58 2.82
CA GLU A 61 34.70 -2.66 3.18
C GLU A 61 34.75 -2.92 4.69
N TYR A 62 33.60 -2.75 5.32
CA TYR A 62 33.36 -3.01 6.73
C TYR A 62 32.73 -4.41 6.88
N CYS A 63 33.51 -5.36 7.41
CA CYS A 63 33.05 -6.72 7.68
C CYS A 63 32.59 -6.85 9.14
N PHE A 64 31.31 -7.14 9.35
CA PHE A 64 30.68 -7.27 10.66
C PHE A 64 30.56 -8.74 11.09
N SER A 65 30.69 -9.01 12.39
CA SER A 65 30.54 -10.37 12.92
C SER A 65 29.09 -10.86 12.80
N LYS A 66 28.90 -12.03 12.19
CA LYS A 66 27.61 -12.77 12.19
C LYS A 66 27.10 -13.09 13.60
N HIS A 67 27.99 -13.06 14.60
CA HIS A 67 27.72 -13.30 16.00
C HIS A 67 28.38 -12.19 16.84
N ALA A 68 27.89 -10.95 16.73
CA ALA A 68 28.33 -9.82 17.54
C ALA A 68 27.77 -9.87 18.98
N TYR A 69 27.92 -11.03 19.65
CA TYR A 69 27.64 -11.20 21.07
C TYR A 69 28.85 -10.76 21.89
N ASN A 70 29.01 -9.45 22.05
CA ASN A 70 29.60 -8.89 23.25
C ASN A 70 28.54 -8.08 24.00
N GLU A 71 28.77 -7.84 25.29
CA GLU A 71 27.81 -7.21 26.23
C GLU A 71 27.30 -5.83 25.80
N SER A 72 27.95 -5.19 24.81
CA SER A 72 27.57 -3.87 24.31
C SER A 72 26.59 -3.87 23.13
N ARG A 73 26.32 -5.02 22.49
CA ARG A 73 25.36 -5.17 21.34
C ARG A 73 25.57 -4.19 20.17
N ARG A 74 26.76 -3.59 20.05
CA ARG A 74 27.14 -2.68 18.98
C ARG A 74 27.72 -3.48 17.80
N LEU A 75 27.40 -3.06 16.57
CA LEU A 75 27.96 -3.62 15.34
C LEU A 75 29.36 -3.06 15.11
N TYR A 76 30.36 -3.78 15.62
CA TYR A 76 31.77 -3.49 15.34
C TYR A 76 32.21 -4.18 14.06
N ALA A 77 32.90 -3.45 13.18
CA ALA A 77 33.65 -4.08 12.11
C ALA A 77 34.78 -4.91 12.71
N ARG A 78 34.79 -6.22 12.43
CA ARG A 78 35.77 -7.14 13.02
C ARG A 78 37.13 -7.05 12.33
N ASN A 79 37.13 -6.83 11.01
CA ASN A 79 38.30 -6.98 10.13
C ASN A 79 38.38 -5.92 8.99
N GLY A 80 37.72 -4.76 9.13
CA GLY A 80 37.81 -3.65 8.15
C GLY A 80 39.11 -2.84 8.29
N TYR A 81 39.39 -1.92 7.36
CA TYR A 81 40.57 -1.04 7.41
C TYR A 81 40.27 0.47 7.47
N GLY A 82 39.00 0.89 7.60
CA GLY A 82 38.61 2.30 7.61
C GLY A 82 38.69 3.00 8.98
N PHE A 83 38.19 4.23 9.01
CA PHE A 83 38.25 5.17 10.14
C PHE A 83 37.78 4.61 11.49
N GLN A 84 36.85 3.65 11.52
CA GLN A 84 36.41 3.02 12.76
C GLN A 84 37.56 2.33 13.52
N MET A 85 38.59 1.86 12.80
CA MET A 85 39.74 1.13 13.35
C MET A 85 40.92 2.01 13.78
N PHE A 86 40.91 3.31 13.44
CA PHE A 86 41.99 4.22 13.83
C PHE A 86 41.72 4.91 15.17
N PRO A 87 42.76 5.21 15.97
CA PRO A 87 42.66 6.09 17.14
C PRO A 87 42.03 7.44 16.77
N LYS A 88 41.28 8.06 17.70
CA LYS A 88 40.55 9.32 17.45
C LYS A 88 41.44 10.43 16.87
N TRP A 89 42.67 10.56 17.37
CA TRP A 89 43.64 11.56 16.88
C TRP A 89 44.09 11.31 15.44
N VAL A 90 44.31 10.04 15.05
CA VAL A 90 44.65 9.65 13.66
C VAL A 90 43.48 9.96 12.74
N ARG A 91 42.26 9.56 13.14
CA ARG A 91 41.04 9.85 12.40
C ARG A 91 40.88 11.35 12.18
N SER A 92 40.96 12.14 13.24
CA SER A 92 40.85 13.61 13.18
C SER A 92 41.93 14.24 12.28
N PHE A 93 43.18 13.75 12.33
CA PHE A 93 44.27 14.24 11.48
C PHE A 93 44.09 13.89 9.99
N LEU A 94 43.46 12.75 9.69
CA LEU A 94 43.17 12.32 8.32
C LEU A 94 41.89 12.94 7.75
N SER A 95 40.86 13.10 8.57
CA SER A 95 39.48 13.37 8.15
C SER A 95 38.98 14.77 8.53
N GLY A 96 39.69 15.51 9.39
CA GLY A 96 39.22 16.77 9.98
C GLY A 96 39.00 17.93 8.99
N GLU A 97 39.59 17.89 7.81
CA GLU A 97 39.28 18.83 6.71
C GLU A 97 37.91 18.53 6.06
N TYR A 98 37.50 17.25 6.05
CA TYR A 98 36.31 16.77 5.32
C TYR A 98 35.10 16.55 6.23
N TYR A 99 35.29 16.42 7.55
CA TYR A 99 34.23 16.05 8.49
C TYR A 99 34.21 16.88 9.78
N ILE A 100 33.02 17.02 10.36
CA ILE A 100 32.72 17.41 11.73
C ILE A 100 32.51 16.13 12.55
N ASP A 101 33.12 16.07 13.72
CA ASP A 101 32.97 14.95 14.67
C ASP A 101 31.90 15.29 15.71
N VAL A 102 30.76 14.58 15.68
CA VAL A 102 29.66 14.78 16.64
C VAL A 102 29.72 13.68 17.68
N ASP A 103 29.97 14.07 18.93
CA ASP A 103 30.11 13.19 20.10
C ASP A 103 28.80 13.16 20.89
N GLN A 104 28.20 11.99 21.00
CA GLN A 104 26.89 11.84 21.63
C GLN A 104 26.87 12.28 23.10
N ARG A 105 27.97 12.05 23.82
CA ARG A 105 27.99 12.32 25.26
C ARG A 105 28.00 13.83 25.52
N LYS A 106 28.35 14.65 24.52
CA LYS A 106 28.17 16.10 24.52
C LYS A 106 26.75 16.54 24.15
N SER A 107 26.12 15.87 23.17
CA SER A 107 24.81 16.26 22.63
C SER A 107 23.64 15.96 23.58
N LEU A 108 23.73 14.84 24.29
CA LEU A 108 22.64 14.25 25.05
C LEU A 108 21.98 15.20 26.08
N PRO A 109 22.70 15.94 26.95
CA PRO A 109 22.06 16.82 27.94
C PRO A 109 21.21 17.91 27.27
N THR A 110 21.74 18.53 26.21
CA THR A 110 21.05 19.57 25.46
C THR A 110 19.69 19.08 24.96
N ILE A 111 19.66 17.89 24.32
CA ILE A 111 18.42 17.27 23.81
C ILE A 111 17.44 16.94 24.93
N LEU A 112 17.94 16.39 26.05
CA LEU A 112 17.10 16.00 27.18
C LEU A 112 16.41 17.19 27.83
N LYS A 113 17.06 18.36 27.94
CA LYS A 113 16.47 19.54 28.59
C LYS A 113 15.15 19.94 27.94
N GLY A 114 15.09 19.99 26.61
CA GLY A 114 13.85 20.34 25.93
C GLY A 114 12.77 19.26 26.03
N VAL A 115 13.15 17.98 26.14
CA VAL A 115 12.18 16.88 26.36
C VAL A 115 11.63 16.96 27.79
N PHE A 116 12.50 17.17 28.78
CA PHE A 116 12.13 17.29 30.19
C PHE A 116 11.25 18.52 30.47
N GLU A 117 11.55 19.68 29.89
CA GLU A 117 10.69 20.87 29.94
C GLU A 117 9.25 20.57 29.46
N GLU A 118 9.11 19.84 28.35
CA GLU A 118 7.82 19.57 27.72
C GLU A 118 6.97 18.54 28.48
N TYR A 119 7.61 17.66 29.24
CA TYR A 119 6.94 16.72 30.15
C TYR A 119 6.92 17.21 31.60
N GLU A 120 7.24 18.49 31.87
CA GLU A 120 7.27 19.09 33.21
C GLU A 120 8.11 18.23 34.20
N ILE A 121 9.38 18.05 33.87
CA ILE A 121 10.36 17.29 34.65
C ILE A 121 11.54 18.21 34.99
N GLU A 122 11.52 18.77 36.20
CA GLU A 122 12.62 19.60 36.72
C GLU A 122 13.86 18.75 36.98
N ASN A 123 15.04 19.21 36.58
CA ASN A 123 16.28 18.47 36.77
C ASN A 123 17.45 19.42 37.04
N GLU A 124 17.77 19.61 38.32
CA GLU A 124 18.82 20.52 38.77
C GLU A 124 20.19 20.14 38.21
N ILE A 125 20.51 18.84 38.11
CA ILE A 125 21.77 18.34 37.54
C ILE A 125 21.90 18.71 36.06
N LEU A 126 20.82 18.57 35.30
CA LEU A 126 20.75 18.96 33.90
C LEU A 126 20.91 20.46 33.72
N ASP A 127 20.35 21.23 34.65
CA ASP A 127 20.36 22.68 34.63
C ASP A 127 21.73 23.21 35.04
N ASP A 128 22.41 22.60 36.01
CA ASP A 128 23.81 22.87 36.38
C ASP A 128 24.77 22.57 35.21
N ILE A 129 24.64 21.39 34.58
CA ILE A 129 25.41 20.99 33.38
C ILE A 129 25.28 22.00 32.23
N LEU A 130 24.16 22.73 32.16
CA LEU A 130 23.88 23.73 31.13
C LEU A 130 24.17 25.16 31.60
N ALA A 131 24.09 25.46 32.90
CA ALA A 131 24.36 26.76 33.49
C ALA A 131 25.86 27.09 33.60
N GLU A 132 26.71 26.08 33.82
CA GLU A 132 28.17 26.24 33.71
C GLU A 132 28.62 26.61 32.27
N LYS A 133 27.75 26.42 31.27
CA LYS A 133 28.04 26.61 29.84
C LYS A 133 27.40 27.90 29.34
N LYS A 134 28.22 28.95 29.13
CA LYS A 134 27.84 30.32 28.67
C LYS A 134 27.24 30.41 27.24
N SER A 135 26.47 29.43 26.78
CA SER A 135 25.90 29.39 25.42
C SER A 135 24.53 28.69 25.36
N TYR A 136 23.71 28.78 26.41
CA TYR A 136 22.31 28.34 26.36
C TYR A 136 21.36 29.51 26.05
N GLU A 137 21.40 30.03 24.82
CA GLU A 137 20.27 30.77 24.27
C GLU A 137 19.35 29.81 23.52
N LYS A 138 18.04 30.01 23.69
CA LYS A 138 16.95 29.12 23.22
C LYS A 138 16.90 28.90 21.70
N LYS A 139 17.78 29.56 20.93
CA LYS A 139 17.86 29.57 19.47
C LYS A 139 19.09 28.87 18.88
N VAL A 140 20.01 28.31 19.68
CA VAL A 140 21.26 27.73 19.11
C VAL A 140 21.69 26.38 19.71
N TRP A 141 20.75 25.44 19.82
CA TRP A 141 20.99 24.11 20.41
C TRP A 141 22.16 23.35 19.79
N PHE A 142 22.27 23.31 18.47
CA PHE A 142 23.29 22.47 17.81
C PHE A 142 24.72 23.01 17.99
N LYS A 143 24.89 24.33 18.08
CA LYS A 143 26.20 24.90 18.39
C LYS A 143 26.61 24.53 19.81
N ALA A 144 25.68 24.56 20.77
CA ALA A 144 25.91 24.06 22.13
C ALA A 144 26.20 22.54 22.17
N ILE A 145 25.64 21.75 21.25
CA ILE A 145 25.97 20.32 21.05
C ILE A 145 27.43 20.13 20.58
N LEU A 146 27.89 20.93 19.61
CA LEU A 146 29.25 20.82 19.04
C LEU A 146 30.34 21.36 19.99
N ASP A 147 30.11 22.57 20.52
CA ASP A 147 31.07 23.31 21.34
C ASP A 147 31.08 22.84 22.81
N GLY A 148 30.07 22.08 23.25
CA GLY A 148 29.90 21.66 24.64
C GLY A 148 31.01 20.72 25.14
N GLU A 149 31.34 20.80 26.43
CA GLU A 149 32.15 19.78 27.09
C GLU A 149 31.31 18.56 27.49
N ARG A 150 31.93 17.38 27.44
CA ARG A 150 31.31 16.11 27.83
C ARG A 150 31.10 16.10 29.35
N PRO A 151 29.88 15.86 29.87
CA PRO A 151 29.66 15.77 31.31
C PRO A 151 30.41 14.59 31.92
N SER A 152 30.58 14.59 33.24
CA SER A 152 31.24 13.47 33.91
C SER A 152 30.39 12.19 33.76
N ASP A 153 31.04 11.02 33.82
CA ASP A 153 30.33 9.74 33.73
C ASP A 153 29.37 9.53 34.92
N LYS A 154 29.54 10.27 36.04
CA LYS A 154 28.62 10.30 37.18
C LYS A 154 27.34 11.07 36.84
N ASP A 155 27.47 12.26 36.25
CA ASP A 155 26.32 13.13 35.99
C ASP A 155 25.51 12.60 34.80
N LEU A 156 26.19 12.02 33.79
CA LEU A 156 25.54 11.22 32.75
C LEU A 156 24.71 10.08 33.36
N TRP A 157 25.22 9.38 34.38
CA TRP A 157 24.49 8.28 35.04
C TRP A 157 23.24 8.77 35.78
N LEU A 158 23.30 9.93 36.45
CA LEU A 158 22.16 10.54 37.13
C LEU A 158 21.10 11.03 36.12
N LEU A 159 21.50 11.70 35.04
CA LEU A 159 20.60 12.06 33.94
C LEU A 159 19.89 10.84 33.34
N TRP A 160 20.60 9.70 33.22
CA TRP A 160 19.97 8.45 32.82
C TRP A 160 18.91 8.02 33.83
N ASP A 161 19.20 7.99 35.14
CA ASP A 161 18.24 7.56 36.16
C ASP A 161 16.92 8.36 36.08
N ASP A 162 16.97 9.68 35.94
CA ASP A 162 15.79 10.53 35.74
C ASP A 162 15.00 10.19 34.46
N ILE A 163 15.66 9.80 33.37
CA ILE A 163 14.98 9.31 32.16
C ILE A 163 14.20 8.02 32.47
N TYR A 164 14.81 7.07 33.19
CA TYR A 164 14.17 5.79 33.50
C TYR A 164 13.05 5.91 34.54
N ASN A 165 13.21 6.80 35.53
CA ASN A 165 12.37 6.87 36.72
C ASN A 165 11.33 8.00 36.70
N ARG A 166 11.47 9.01 35.83
CA ARG A 166 10.56 10.18 35.77
C ARG A 166 10.01 10.44 34.37
N LEU A 167 10.86 10.44 33.33
CA LEU A 167 10.37 10.60 31.96
C LEU A 167 9.63 9.36 31.44
N VAL A 168 10.26 8.19 31.52
CA VAL A 168 9.67 6.94 31.03
C VAL A 168 8.30 6.63 31.66
N PRO A 169 8.05 6.84 32.97
CA PRO A 169 6.71 6.66 33.53
C PRO A 169 5.65 7.60 32.98
N LYS A 170 5.95 8.87 32.69
CA LYS A 170 5.02 9.78 32.00
C LYS A 170 4.71 9.33 30.56
N LEU A 171 5.52 8.44 29.98
CA LEU A 171 5.37 7.89 28.63
C LEU A 171 4.77 6.48 28.57
N LYS A 172 4.49 5.81 29.71
CA LYS A 172 3.95 4.43 29.78
C LYS A 172 2.43 4.36 29.51
N GLY A 173 1.98 4.97 28.41
CA GLY A 173 0.56 5.09 28.05
C GLY A 173 0.04 4.18 26.92
N ALA A 174 0.88 3.47 26.16
CA ALA A 174 0.47 2.60 25.03
C ALA A 174 1.33 1.29 24.90
N HIS A 175 1.16 0.44 23.84
CA HIS A 175 1.18 -1.05 24.00
C HIS A 175 1.86 -2.00 22.96
N TYR A 176 3.02 -1.70 22.36
CA TYR A 176 3.79 -2.64 21.47
C TYR A 176 5.27 -2.90 21.89
N PHE A 177 5.91 -3.91 21.25
CA PHE A 177 7.28 -4.45 21.48
C PHE A 177 7.61 -5.16 22.82
N SER A 178 7.57 -6.50 22.83
CA SER A 178 8.09 -7.33 23.94
C SER A 178 9.53 -7.81 23.75
N ASP A 179 9.93 -8.10 22.50
CA ASP A 179 11.15 -8.85 22.23
C ASP A 179 12.39 -7.97 22.04
N LEU A 180 12.22 -6.67 21.76
CA LEU A 180 13.31 -5.68 21.82
C LEU A 180 13.85 -5.46 23.25
N TRP A 181 13.06 -5.76 24.30
CA TRP A 181 13.43 -5.47 25.69
C TRP A 181 14.03 -6.66 26.46
N LYS A 182 13.80 -7.90 25.99
CA LYS A 182 14.56 -9.11 26.42
C LYS A 182 16.08 -8.94 26.26
N HIS A 183 16.51 -7.96 25.47
CA HIS A 183 17.90 -7.69 25.15
C HIS A 183 18.45 -6.42 25.84
N CYS A 184 17.60 -5.64 26.50
CA CYS A 184 18.01 -4.45 27.25
C CYS A 184 18.30 -4.72 28.73
N LYS A 185 17.68 -5.73 29.37
CA LYS A 185 17.94 -6.08 30.79
C LYS A 185 19.41 -6.46 31.10
N ALA A 186 20.17 -6.88 30.11
CA ALA A 186 21.60 -7.24 30.26
C ALA A 186 22.58 -6.11 29.87
N SER A 187 22.10 -4.95 29.42
CA SER A 187 22.96 -3.87 28.91
C SER A 187 22.89 -2.62 29.79
N LYS A 188 24.00 -2.28 30.46
CA LYS A 188 24.14 -1.03 31.23
C LYS A 188 24.03 0.17 30.29
N ASN A 189 22.93 0.93 30.37
CA ASN A 189 22.59 2.25 29.76
C ASN A 189 22.70 2.42 28.22
N LYS A 190 23.61 1.71 27.55
CA LYS A 190 24.10 1.99 26.19
C LYS A 190 23.11 1.71 25.04
N THR A 191 22.04 0.95 25.27
CA THR A 191 21.05 0.68 24.20
C THR A 191 20.13 1.86 23.94
N LYS A 192 19.92 2.75 24.93
CA LYS A 192 19.11 3.97 24.78
C LYS A 192 19.91 5.10 24.14
N GLU A 193 21.20 5.19 24.49
CA GLU A 193 22.19 6.02 23.80
C GLU A 193 22.08 5.84 22.27
N CYS A 194 22.15 4.60 21.77
CA CYS A 194 22.06 4.33 20.33
C CYS A 194 20.77 4.86 19.65
N ARG A 195 19.64 5.01 20.38
CA ARG A 195 18.40 5.54 19.78
C ARG A 195 18.43 7.05 19.60
N VAL A 196 19.00 7.79 20.56
CA VAL A 196 19.17 9.25 20.46
C VAL A 196 20.18 9.58 19.34
N LEU A 197 21.26 8.81 19.20
CA LEU A 197 22.19 8.91 18.06
C LEU A 197 21.51 8.77 16.69
N LEU A 198 20.58 7.82 16.56
CA LEU A 198 19.86 7.60 15.31
C LEU A 198 18.84 8.71 15.03
N ALA A 199 18.27 9.32 16.08
CA ALA A 199 17.44 10.52 15.97
C ALA A 199 18.25 11.74 15.46
N GLU A 200 19.41 12.00 16.08
CA GLU A 200 20.34 13.05 15.68
C GLU A 200 20.80 12.86 14.23
N LYS A 201 21.26 11.65 13.88
CA LYS A 201 21.67 11.30 12.52
C LYS A 201 20.54 11.56 11.50
N LYS A 202 19.33 11.08 11.77
CA LYS A 202 18.18 11.25 10.87
C LYS A 202 17.82 12.73 10.69
N ALA A 203 17.82 13.51 11.77
CA ALA A 203 17.56 14.95 11.67
C ALA A 203 18.60 15.67 10.80
N MET A 204 19.87 15.29 10.89
CA MET A 204 20.92 15.85 10.03
C MET A 204 20.77 15.41 8.57
N GLU A 205 20.47 14.13 8.31
CA GLU A 205 20.18 13.64 6.96
C GLU A 205 18.99 14.38 6.32
N ASP A 206 17.95 14.71 7.11
CA ASP A 206 16.75 15.40 6.63
C ASP A 206 16.97 16.88 6.30
N GLU A 207 17.91 17.55 6.98
CA GLU A 207 18.33 18.92 6.65
C GLU A 207 19.49 18.95 5.63
N GLY A 208 19.75 17.82 4.95
CA GLY A 208 20.66 17.71 3.81
C GLY A 208 22.13 17.40 4.12
N PHE A 209 22.48 17.13 5.38
CA PHE A 209 23.85 16.76 5.74
C PHE A 209 24.17 15.30 5.39
N LEU A 210 25.34 15.06 4.78
CA LEU A 210 25.85 13.71 4.55
C LEU A 210 26.55 13.14 5.79
N VAL A 211 25.97 12.11 6.40
CA VAL A 211 26.54 11.39 7.55
C VAL A 211 27.26 10.13 7.08
N ASP A 212 28.54 10.26 6.72
CA ASP A 212 29.31 9.22 6.01
C ASP A 212 29.88 8.10 6.92
N SER A 213 29.86 8.24 8.26
CA SER A 213 30.44 7.21 9.16
C SER A 213 29.86 7.18 10.59
N LEU A 214 29.61 5.97 11.10
CA LEU A 214 29.22 5.70 12.50
C LEU A 214 30.47 5.42 13.36
N GLN A 215 30.66 6.19 14.42
CA GLN A 215 31.74 6.01 15.39
C GLN A 215 31.29 5.24 16.64
N PHE A 216 32.25 4.95 17.52
CA PHE A 216 32.04 4.22 18.77
C PHE A 216 30.98 4.85 19.68
N ASP A 217 30.91 6.19 19.77
CA ASP A 217 29.93 6.97 20.55
C ASP A 217 29.53 8.28 19.80
N GLY A 218 29.34 8.24 18.47
CA GLY A 218 29.16 9.45 17.65
C GLY A 218 29.05 9.18 16.15
N PHE A 219 29.11 10.23 15.32
CA PHE A 219 29.15 10.11 13.86
C PHE A 219 29.98 11.22 13.19
N LEU A 220 30.47 10.95 11.98
CA LEU A 220 31.13 11.95 11.13
C LEU A 220 30.12 12.56 10.17
N VAL A 221 29.89 13.86 10.31
CA VAL A 221 29.07 14.66 9.38
C VAL A 221 30.01 15.34 8.40
N ARG A 222 29.71 15.27 7.11
CA ARG A 222 30.57 15.84 6.09
C ARG A 222 30.49 17.37 6.05
N LYS A 223 31.65 18.02 5.98
CA LYS A 223 31.79 19.45 5.67
C LYS A 223 31.54 19.67 4.18
N GLN A 224 30.28 19.64 3.76
CA GLN A 224 29.94 20.02 2.39
C GLN A 224 30.06 21.55 2.19
N PRO A 225 30.51 22.02 1.01
CA PRO A 225 30.52 23.44 0.66
C PRO A 225 29.18 23.93 0.06
N GLU A 226 28.17 23.06 -0.08
CA GLU A 226 26.91 23.34 -0.79
C GLU A 226 25.75 23.76 0.14
N VAL A 227 25.85 23.47 1.43
CA VAL A 227 24.90 23.91 2.47
C VAL A 227 25.68 24.68 3.53
N GLU A 228 25.46 25.98 3.63
CA GLU A 228 26.10 26.80 4.67
C GLU A 228 25.51 26.45 6.05
N VAL A 229 26.37 26.13 7.01
CA VAL A 229 25.97 25.73 8.37
C VAL A 229 25.56 26.96 9.17
N THR A 230 24.36 27.46 8.88
CA THR A 230 23.77 28.63 9.53
C THR A 230 23.09 28.27 10.85
N GLU A 231 22.97 29.25 11.74
CA GLU A 231 22.25 29.14 13.02
C GLU A 231 20.82 28.59 12.86
N THR A 232 20.15 28.98 11.77
CA THR A 232 18.80 28.52 11.40
C THR A 232 18.74 27.03 11.11
N VAL A 233 19.62 26.52 10.23
CA VAL A 233 19.70 25.09 9.88
C VAL A 233 20.04 24.25 11.12
N LEU A 234 20.96 24.75 11.93
CA LEU A 234 21.32 24.16 13.21
C LEU A 234 20.11 24.07 14.18
N THR A 235 19.24 25.07 14.20
CA THR A 235 18.01 25.07 15.00
C THR A 235 17.00 24.05 14.48
N GLN A 236 16.80 23.98 13.16
CA GLN A 236 15.88 23.04 12.51
C GLN A 236 16.30 21.58 12.76
N CYS A 237 17.58 21.25 12.58
CA CYS A 237 18.16 19.96 12.99
C CYS A 237 17.86 19.63 14.46
N ALA A 238 17.97 20.62 15.35
CA ALA A 238 17.80 20.44 16.79
C ALA A 238 16.34 20.22 17.20
N GLU A 239 15.39 20.98 16.65
CA GLU A 239 13.95 20.80 16.85
C GLU A 239 13.47 19.44 16.29
N LYS A 240 13.98 19.05 15.12
CA LYS A 240 13.66 17.76 14.49
C LYS A 240 14.31 16.59 15.20
N THR A 241 15.53 16.77 15.75
CA THR A 241 16.14 15.81 16.69
C THR A 241 15.27 15.68 17.93
N LYS A 242 14.70 16.78 18.46
CA LYS A 242 13.77 16.73 19.60
C LYS A 242 12.53 15.91 19.26
N GLU A 243 11.91 16.14 18.11
CA GLU A 243 10.73 15.39 17.64
C GLU A 243 11.03 13.91 17.40
N LEU A 244 12.13 13.60 16.73
CA LEU A 244 12.57 12.22 16.46
C LEU A 244 13.02 11.52 17.74
N ALA A 245 13.74 12.19 18.65
CA ALA A 245 14.11 11.63 19.94
C ALA A 245 12.88 11.34 20.80
N LYS A 246 11.86 12.23 20.81
CA LYS A 246 10.54 11.87 21.35
C LYS A 246 10.04 10.61 20.67
N TYR A 247 9.95 10.56 19.33
CA TYR A 247 9.43 9.41 18.59
C TYR A 247 10.18 8.08 18.87
N PHE A 248 11.50 8.11 19.05
CA PHE A 248 12.32 6.93 19.38
C PHE A 248 12.25 6.51 20.85
N VAL A 249 11.88 7.44 21.75
CA VAL A 249 11.43 7.14 23.11
C VAL A 249 9.94 6.73 23.11
N PHE A 250 9.14 7.18 22.14
CA PHE A 250 7.73 6.80 21.92
C PHE A 250 7.59 5.41 21.29
N LEU A 251 8.60 4.93 20.55
CA LEU A 251 8.82 3.50 20.25
C LEU A 251 9.22 2.65 21.49
N ALA A 252 9.03 3.21 22.68
CA ALA A 252 8.99 2.54 23.98
C ALA A 252 7.75 2.91 24.81
N ALA A 253 6.89 3.83 24.33
CA ALA A 253 5.57 4.14 24.89
C ALA A 253 4.59 3.02 24.56
N ASP A 254 5.02 1.83 24.97
CA ASP A 254 4.88 0.62 24.21
C ASP A 254 5.18 -0.56 25.18
N ILE A 255 4.12 -1.32 25.44
CA ILE A 255 3.88 -2.30 26.53
C ILE A 255 3.68 -1.66 27.91
N ALA A 256 2.45 -1.23 28.19
CA ALA A 256 2.04 -0.71 29.50
C ALA A 256 0.56 -1.00 29.90
N SER A 257 0.03 -2.19 29.64
CA SER A 257 -1.26 -2.65 30.22
C SER A 257 -1.35 -4.17 30.49
N ILE A 258 -0.22 -4.88 30.48
CA ILE A 258 -0.13 -6.27 30.96
C ILE A 258 1.04 -6.33 31.95
N ASN A 259 0.73 -6.63 33.21
CA ASN A 259 1.71 -6.91 34.25
C ASN A 259 2.30 -8.32 34.02
N PRO A 260 3.56 -8.48 33.56
CA PRO A 260 4.05 -9.78 33.09
C PRO A 260 4.30 -10.80 34.20
N GLN A 261 4.23 -10.40 35.49
CA GLN A 261 4.54 -11.28 36.60
C GLN A 261 3.33 -12.01 37.21
N ASP A 262 2.09 -11.57 36.95
CA ASP A 262 0.90 -12.13 37.61
C ASP A 262 0.09 -13.15 36.77
N GLU A 263 0.04 -13.02 35.44
CA GLU A 263 -0.76 -13.92 34.58
C GLU A 263 0.09 -14.85 33.71
N ASP A 264 1.01 -14.33 32.89
CA ASP A 264 1.86 -15.11 31.96
C ASP A 264 2.68 -16.21 32.66
N THR A 265 3.01 -16.00 33.94
CA THR A 265 3.71 -16.98 34.78
C THR A 265 2.74 -18.00 35.38
N ARG A 266 1.54 -17.57 35.84
CA ARG A 266 0.50 -18.47 36.38
C ARG A 266 -0.10 -19.39 35.30
N LEU A 267 -0.33 -18.89 34.10
CA LEU A 267 -1.00 -19.64 33.03
C LEU A 267 -0.20 -20.85 32.52
N MET A 268 1.10 -20.91 32.81
CA MET A 268 1.98 -22.05 32.50
C MET A 268 2.26 -22.97 33.70
N MET A 269 1.79 -22.63 34.90
CA MET A 269 1.91 -23.49 36.10
C MET A 269 0.59 -24.21 36.41
N GLY A 270 -0.51 -23.78 35.80
CA GLY A 270 -1.75 -24.54 35.74
C GLY A 270 -1.85 -25.30 34.43
N GLY A 271 -1.44 -26.57 34.44
CA GLY A 271 -1.87 -27.57 33.46
C GLY A 271 -1.16 -27.63 32.10
N ASN A 272 -1.00 -28.86 31.61
CA ASN A 272 -0.59 -29.18 30.24
C ASN A 272 -1.82 -29.40 29.32
N THR A 273 -2.96 -28.73 29.56
CA THR A 273 -4.16 -28.99 28.75
C THR A 273 -4.09 -28.31 27.39
N HIS A 274 -4.74 -28.91 26.41
CA HIS A 274 -4.91 -28.35 25.06
C HIS A 274 -5.45 -26.91 25.06
N LEU A 275 -6.23 -26.51 26.07
CA LEU A 275 -6.81 -25.17 26.18
C LEU A 275 -5.80 -24.15 26.73
N GLU A 276 -4.99 -24.51 27.74
CA GLU A 276 -3.91 -23.65 28.23
C GLU A 276 -2.88 -23.40 27.13
N VAL A 277 -2.47 -24.45 26.42
CA VAL A 277 -1.54 -24.34 25.28
C VAL A 277 -2.12 -23.50 24.14
N ALA A 278 -3.42 -23.62 23.84
CA ALA A 278 -4.09 -22.77 22.86
C ALA A 278 -4.15 -21.29 23.28
N LYS A 279 -4.44 -21.01 24.55
CA LYS A 279 -4.40 -19.65 25.11
C LYS A 279 -3.00 -19.06 25.07
N MET A 280 -1.97 -19.85 25.42
CA MET A 280 -0.57 -19.44 25.29
C MET A 280 -0.26 -19.00 23.86
N LEU A 281 -0.62 -19.82 22.85
CA LEU A 281 -0.40 -19.42 21.45
C LEU A 281 -1.14 -18.14 21.10
N HIS A 282 -2.42 -18.00 21.46
CA HIS A 282 -3.21 -16.78 21.23
C HIS A 282 -2.53 -15.52 21.80
N ILE A 283 -2.01 -15.60 23.04
CA ILE A 283 -1.28 -14.51 23.69
C ILE A 283 0.01 -14.19 22.92
N LYS A 284 0.77 -15.20 22.48
CA LYS A 284 2.02 -14.98 21.71
C LYS A 284 1.75 -14.35 20.35
N VAL A 285 0.68 -14.78 19.66
CA VAL A 285 0.26 -14.20 18.38
C VAL A 285 -0.60 -12.95 18.53
N LYS A 286 -0.87 -12.42 19.74
CA LYS A 286 -1.45 -11.08 20.00
C LYS A 286 -2.62 -10.65 19.09
N GLY A 287 -3.52 -11.57 18.76
CA GLY A 287 -4.64 -11.30 17.85
C GLY A 287 -4.27 -11.09 16.38
N PHE A 288 -3.09 -11.54 15.94
CA PHE A 288 -2.70 -11.71 14.53
C PHE A 288 -3.32 -12.97 13.88
N ILE A 289 -4.02 -13.81 14.65
CA ILE A 289 -4.76 -14.98 14.17
C ILE A 289 -6.22 -14.87 14.66
N VAL A 290 -7.16 -15.11 13.75
CA VAL A 290 -8.62 -15.15 13.99
C VAL A 290 -9.20 -16.40 13.33
N PHE A 291 -10.31 -16.91 13.83
CA PHE A 291 -11.09 -17.98 13.24
C PHE A 291 -12.51 -17.46 12.98
N ASP A 292 -12.98 -17.53 11.74
CA ASP A 292 -14.29 -16.98 11.34
C ASP A 292 -15.47 -17.96 11.56
N GLY A 293 -15.18 -19.16 12.07
CA GLY A 293 -16.12 -20.28 12.19
C GLY A 293 -15.92 -21.38 11.13
N LYS A 294 -15.10 -21.12 10.10
CA LYS A 294 -14.80 -22.04 9.00
C LYS A 294 -13.30 -22.12 8.70
N ASP A 295 -12.67 -20.97 8.48
CA ASP A 295 -11.29 -20.82 8.06
C ASP A 295 -10.48 -20.03 9.11
N PHE A 296 -9.20 -20.38 9.27
CA PHE A 296 -8.27 -19.55 10.04
C PHE A 296 -7.77 -18.41 9.17
N TRP A 297 -7.69 -17.21 9.75
CA TRP A 297 -7.13 -16.01 9.14
C TRP A 297 -5.91 -15.58 9.91
N ALA A 298 -4.86 -15.17 9.19
CA ALA A 298 -3.68 -14.56 9.80
C ALA A 298 -3.36 -13.23 9.14
N PHE A 299 -2.82 -12.30 9.94
CA PHE A 299 -2.31 -11.02 9.48
C PHE A 299 -0.78 -11.03 9.41
N THR A 300 -0.24 -10.61 8.28
CA THR A 300 1.19 -10.34 8.10
C THR A 300 1.39 -8.90 7.60
N GLU A 301 0.91 -8.65 6.39
CA GLU A 301 0.77 -7.34 5.73
C GLU A 301 -0.71 -7.00 5.51
N GLN A 302 -1.53 -8.04 5.29
CA GLN A 302 -2.97 -7.97 5.13
C GLN A 302 -3.55 -9.27 5.73
N TRP A 303 -4.85 -9.29 6.00
CA TRP A 303 -5.54 -10.50 6.45
C TRP A 303 -5.70 -11.49 5.32
N LYS A 304 -5.23 -12.73 5.51
CA LYS A 304 -5.34 -13.82 4.53
C LYS A 304 -5.84 -15.09 5.21
N PRO A 305 -6.65 -15.92 4.53
CA PRO A 305 -6.95 -17.26 5.02
C PRO A 305 -5.66 -18.09 4.99
N VAL A 306 -5.44 -18.89 6.04
CA VAL A 306 -4.26 -19.73 6.21
C VAL A 306 -4.63 -21.17 6.51
N ALA A 307 -3.91 -22.11 5.90
CA ALA A 307 -4.11 -23.52 6.15
C ALA A 307 -3.70 -23.90 7.59
N VAL A 308 -4.40 -24.87 8.18
CA VAL A 308 -4.15 -25.38 9.54
C VAL A 308 -2.69 -25.79 9.78
N VAL A 309 -1.96 -26.23 8.75
CA VAL A 309 -0.53 -26.55 8.84
C VAL A 309 0.34 -25.34 9.22
N HIS A 310 -0.05 -24.12 8.84
CA HIS A 310 0.63 -22.90 9.29
C HIS A 310 0.40 -22.69 10.79
N ILE A 311 -0.83 -22.89 11.28
CA ILE A 311 -1.17 -22.84 12.71
C ILE A 311 -0.39 -23.91 13.49
N LYS A 312 -0.27 -25.16 12.97
CA LYS A 312 0.60 -26.21 13.54
C LYS A 312 2.05 -25.71 13.67
N ARG A 313 2.58 -25.02 12.66
CA ARG A 313 3.94 -24.48 12.66
C ARG A 313 4.13 -23.36 13.69
N GLU A 314 3.22 -22.39 13.75
CA GLU A 314 3.32 -21.28 14.72
C GLU A 314 3.20 -21.77 16.16
N LEU A 315 2.33 -22.77 16.41
CA LEU A 315 2.25 -23.46 17.70
C LEU A 315 3.61 -24.03 18.12
N LEU A 316 4.23 -24.83 17.24
CA LEU A 316 5.52 -25.46 17.52
C LEU A 316 6.64 -24.42 17.68
N ILE A 317 6.71 -23.39 16.84
CA ILE A 317 7.77 -22.37 16.95
C ILE A 317 7.65 -21.58 18.26
N HIS A 318 6.45 -21.10 18.61
CA HIS A 318 6.28 -20.21 19.74
C HIS A 318 6.20 -20.93 21.09
N VAL A 319 5.49 -22.06 21.17
CA VAL A 319 5.34 -22.78 22.44
C VAL A 319 6.60 -23.59 22.76
N ASN A 320 7.12 -24.38 21.83
CA ASN A 320 8.30 -25.22 22.07
C ASN A 320 9.51 -24.36 22.51
N SER A 321 9.75 -23.24 21.81
CA SER A 321 10.85 -22.34 22.14
C SER A 321 10.70 -21.67 23.52
N ASP A 322 9.48 -21.42 24.00
CA ASP A 322 9.29 -20.84 25.34
C ASP A 322 9.35 -21.90 26.46
N VAL A 323 9.00 -23.15 26.18
CA VAL A 323 9.20 -24.29 27.08
C VAL A 323 10.70 -24.61 27.22
N GLU A 324 11.44 -24.68 26.11
CA GLU A 324 12.90 -24.84 26.09
C GLU A 324 13.61 -23.76 26.94
N LYS A 325 13.28 -22.48 26.73
CA LYS A 325 13.85 -21.35 27.52
C LYS A 325 13.50 -21.41 29.01
N LYS A 326 12.40 -22.06 29.40
CA LYS A 326 12.04 -22.23 30.82
C LYS A 326 12.87 -23.33 31.48
N LEU A 327 13.19 -24.40 30.76
CA LEU A 327 14.07 -25.47 31.25
C LEU A 327 15.53 -25.00 31.49
N GLU A 328 15.91 -23.84 30.96
CA GLU A 328 17.19 -23.16 31.27
C GLU A 328 17.17 -22.37 32.61
N LEU A 329 16.02 -22.30 33.30
CA LEU A 329 15.87 -21.61 34.59
C LEU A 329 16.04 -22.58 35.78
N ASP A 330 16.37 -22.01 36.94
CA ASP A 330 16.39 -22.76 38.21
C ASP A 330 14.94 -23.07 38.65
N LEU A 331 14.49 -24.29 38.38
CA LEU A 331 13.13 -24.78 38.60
C LEU A 331 13.14 -25.99 39.54
N ASN A 332 12.01 -26.24 40.23
CA ASN A 332 11.85 -27.48 41.00
C ASN A 332 11.60 -28.69 40.07
N ALA A 333 11.79 -29.90 40.61
CA ALA A 333 11.71 -31.14 39.83
C ALA A 333 10.31 -31.42 39.24
N ASP A 334 9.23 -30.96 39.89
CA ASP A 334 7.87 -31.16 39.40
C ASP A 334 7.58 -30.24 38.20
N ASP A 335 8.03 -28.98 38.23
CA ASP A 335 7.93 -28.04 37.11
C ASP A 335 8.75 -28.50 35.90
N ILE A 336 9.98 -28.99 36.11
CA ILE A 336 10.82 -29.56 35.04
C ILE A 336 10.09 -30.71 34.35
N LYS A 337 9.59 -31.68 35.14
CA LYS A 337 8.84 -32.84 34.64
C LYS A 337 7.55 -32.44 33.92
N HIS A 338 6.89 -31.36 34.36
CA HIS A 338 5.71 -30.82 33.69
C HIS A 338 6.06 -30.26 32.31
N LEU A 339 7.14 -29.48 32.20
CA LEU A 339 7.63 -28.89 30.96
C LEU A 339 8.18 -29.93 29.98
N GLU A 340 8.92 -30.94 30.45
CA GLU A 340 9.35 -32.08 29.62
C GLU A 340 8.15 -32.85 29.06
N SER A 341 7.16 -33.15 29.89
CA SER A 341 5.91 -33.77 29.43
C SER A 341 5.16 -32.91 28.40
N LEU A 342 5.26 -31.58 28.47
CA LEU A 342 4.68 -30.69 27.48
C LEU A 342 5.43 -30.75 26.14
N LEU A 343 6.77 -30.81 26.15
CA LEU A 343 7.58 -31.01 24.94
C LEU A 343 7.21 -32.33 24.25
N ASP A 344 7.15 -33.42 25.00
CA ASP A 344 6.77 -34.74 24.47
C ASP A 344 5.36 -34.71 23.85
N ASN A 345 4.40 -34.08 24.53
CA ASN A 345 3.04 -33.92 24.02
C ASN A 345 3.00 -33.11 22.72
N LEU A 346 3.75 -31.99 22.64
CA LEU A 346 3.85 -31.14 21.44
C LEU A 346 4.46 -31.86 20.23
N GLN A 347 5.25 -32.91 20.44
CA GLN A 347 5.74 -33.78 19.35
C GLN A 347 4.66 -34.74 18.80
N THR A 348 3.48 -34.84 19.42
CA THR A 348 2.41 -35.72 18.96
C THR A 348 1.32 -34.99 18.16
N ASP A 349 1.00 -35.50 16.97
CA ASP A 349 -0.06 -34.94 16.11
C ASP A 349 -1.41 -34.84 16.82
N ARG A 350 -1.77 -35.84 17.65
CA ARG A 350 -3.05 -35.89 18.38
C ARG A 350 -3.21 -34.72 19.35
N PHE A 351 -2.15 -34.37 20.07
CA PHE A 351 -2.17 -33.26 21.03
C PHE A 351 -2.18 -31.91 20.29
N VAL A 352 -1.38 -31.78 19.24
CA VAL A 352 -1.34 -30.59 18.37
C VAL A 352 -2.70 -30.32 17.72
N GLU A 353 -3.36 -31.34 17.18
CA GLU A 353 -4.69 -31.19 16.57
C GLU A 353 -5.79 -30.87 17.58
N SER A 354 -5.73 -31.46 18.77
CA SER A 354 -6.65 -31.14 19.85
C SER A 354 -6.44 -29.72 20.38
N THR A 355 -5.20 -29.26 20.46
CA THR A 355 -4.82 -27.87 20.76
C THR A 355 -5.35 -26.90 19.72
N ILE A 356 -5.27 -27.23 18.43
CA ILE A 356 -5.82 -26.38 17.35
C ILE A 356 -7.35 -26.29 17.42
N LYS A 357 -8.05 -27.37 17.77
CA LYS A 357 -9.51 -27.32 18.01
C LYS A 357 -9.86 -26.41 19.19
N MET A 358 -9.05 -26.40 20.24
CA MET A 358 -9.20 -25.43 21.33
C MET A 358 -8.88 -24.01 20.85
N LEU A 359 -7.84 -23.82 20.03
CA LEU A 359 -7.49 -22.52 19.47
C LEU A 359 -8.62 -21.94 18.62
N GLN A 360 -9.30 -22.74 17.79
CA GLN A 360 -10.50 -22.30 17.05
C GLN A 360 -11.54 -21.64 17.96
N THR A 361 -11.70 -22.14 19.20
CA THR A 361 -12.61 -21.57 20.19
C THR A 361 -12.04 -20.31 20.84
N VAL A 362 -10.73 -20.27 21.12
CA VAL A 362 -10.04 -19.13 21.74
C VAL A 362 -9.97 -17.91 20.81
N VAL A 363 -9.83 -18.12 19.50
CA VAL A 363 -9.65 -17.05 18.50
C VAL A 363 -10.87 -16.81 17.61
N TYR A 364 -12.04 -17.33 18.01
CA TYR A 364 -13.29 -17.17 17.27
C TYR A 364 -13.80 -15.72 17.30
N ASP A 365 -14.18 -15.19 16.14
CA ASP A 365 -14.87 -13.90 15.99
C ASP A 365 -15.92 -13.97 14.88
N ASP A 366 -17.20 -14.02 15.27
CA ASP A 366 -18.37 -14.07 14.36
C ASP A 366 -18.67 -12.73 13.66
N THR A 367 -17.97 -11.66 14.06
CA THR A 367 -18.04 -10.34 13.45
C THR A 367 -16.92 -10.09 12.46
N PHE A 368 -15.83 -10.88 12.48
CA PHE A 368 -14.62 -10.63 11.70
C PHE A 368 -14.90 -10.40 10.21
N LEU A 369 -15.60 -11.34 9.55
CA LEU A 369 -15.94 -11.23 8.13
C LEU A 369 -16.87 -10.04 7.79
N LYS A 370 -17.67 -9.56 8.76
CA LYS A 370 -18.52 -8.36 8.58
C LYS A 370 -17.72 -7.07 8.66
N ARG A 371 -16.55 -7.10 9.30
CA ARG A 371 -15.63 -5.96 9.48
C ARG A 371 -14.46 -5.99 8.48
N LEU A 372 -14.13 -7.16 7.92
CA LEU A 372 -13.13 -7.35 6.87
C LEU A 372 -13.53 -6.58 5.59
N ASP A 373 -12.58 -5.85 5.00
CA ASP A 373 -12.74 -4.97 3.84
C ASP A 373 -13.91 -3.96 3.96
N SER A 374 -14.32 -3.61 5.19
CA SER A 374 -15.54 -2.81 5.43
C SER A 374 -15.38 -1.29 5.25
N ASP A 375 -14.16 -0.74 5.30
CA ASP A 375 -13.91 0.65 4.95
C ASP A 375 -13.68 0.79 3.42
N PRO A 376 -14.62 1.37 2.65
CA PRO A 376 -14.53 1.48 1.21
C PRO A 376 -13.41 2.42 0.71
N MET A 377 -12.73 3.13 1.61
CA MET A 377 -11.74 4.15 1.26
C MET A 377 -10.30 3.72 1.55
N LEU A 378 -10.04 2.45 1.87
CA LEU A 378 -8.70 1.93 2.09
C LEU A 378 -8.27 0.98 0.97
N LEU A 379 -7.00 1.07 0.56
CA LEU A 379 -6.37 0.14 -0.39
C LEU A 379 -5.11 -0.44 0.23
N GLY A 380 -5.07 -1.75 0.46
CA GLY A 380 -3.85 -2.46 0.85
C GLY A 380 -2.76 -2.36 -0.22
N ALA A 381 -1.51 -2.24 0.21
CA ALA A 381 -0.29 -2.26 -0.59
C ALA A 381 0.73 -3.22 0.02
N GLN A 382 1.87 -3.45 -0.62
CA GLN A 382 2.92 -4.31 -0.02
C GLN A 382 3.61 -3.63 1.17
N ASN A 383 3.76 -2.30 1.15
CA ASN A 383 4.41 -1.50 2.20
C ASN A 383 3.45 -0.75 3.14
N GLY A 384 2.16 -1.06 3.14
CA GLY A 384 1.19 -0.44 4.03
C GLY A 384 -0.24 -0.53 3.51
N TYR A 385 -1.08 0.42 3.91
CA TYR A 385 -2.37 0.68 3.27
C TYR A 385 -2.52 2.18 2.95
N ILE A 386 -3.18 2.49 1.84
CA ILE A 386 -3.41 3.85 1.34
C ILE A 386 -4.81 4.27 1.78
N ASP A 387 -4.91 5.42 2.44
CA ASP A 387 -6.20 6.04 2.77
C ASP A 387 -6.60 7.00 1.65
N ILE A 388 -7.54 6.59 0.80
CA ILE A 388 -7.98 7.32 -0.40
C ILE A 388 -8.45 8.74 -0.02
N ARG A 389 -8.98 8.95 1.18
CA ARG A 389 -9.43 10.28 1.65
C ARG A 389 -8.30 11.30 1.73
N THR A 390 -7.06 10.83 1.92
CA THR A 390 -5.87 11.67 2.18
C THR A 390 -4.77 11.50 1.15
N GLY A 391 -4.78 10.43 0.34
CA GLY A 391 -3.69 10.07 -0.56
C GLY A 391 -2.44 9.51 0.14
N LYS A 392 -2.45 9.35 1.46
CA LYS A 392 -1.28 8.93 2.24
C LYS A 392 -1.23 7.42 2.42
N LEU A 393 -0.04 6.86 2.23
CA LEU A 393 0.32 5.54 2.73
C LEU A 393 0.46 5.59 4.26
N LYS A 394 -0.09 4.60 4.94
CA LYS A 394 0.02 4.36 6.39
C LYS A 394 0.62 2.96 6.61
N PRO A 395 1.40 2.74 7.67
CA PRO A 395 2.01 1.44 7.94
C PRO A 395 0.95 0.36 8.19
N HIS A 396 1.31 -0.90 7.93
CA HIS A 396 0.49 -2.07 8.23
C HIS A 396 -0.01 -2.09 9.68
N SER A 397 -1.30 -2.38 9.87
CA SER A 397 -1.91 -2.58 11.18
C SER A 397 -2.92 -3.71 11.12
N LYS A 398 -2.82 -4.67 12.05
CA LYS A 398 -3.77 -5.78 12.18
C LYS A 398 -5.20 -5.30 12.46
N ASP A 399 -5.35 -4.12 13.07
CA ASP A 399 -6.65 -3.56 13.43
C ASP A 399 -7.34 -2.90 12.22
N VAL A 400 -6.60 -2.71 11.12
CA VAL A 400 -7.11 -2.30 9.82
C VAL A 400 -7.39 -3.57 9.01
N LEU A 401 -8.64 -4.02 9.06
CA LEU A 401 -9.07 -5.31 8.52
C LEU A 401 -9.19 -5.29 6.99
N ILE A 402 -8.07 -5.32 6.28
CA ILE A 402 -8.00 -5.40 4.81
C ILE A 402 -7.52 -6.79 4.40
N SER A 403 -8.20 -7.42 3.43
CA SER A 403 -7.76 -8.66 2.77
C SER A 403 -7.21 -8.45 1.36
N LYS A 404 -7.51 -7.31 0.73
CA LYS A 404 -7.17 -7.00 -0.67
C LYS A 404 -5.93 -6.10 -0.82
N THR A 405 -5.18 -6.26 -1.91
CA THR A 405 -3.95 -5.50 -2.17
C THR A 405 -3.82 -5.07 -3.63
N ILE A 406 -3.21 -3.91 -3.86
CA ILE A 406 -2.76 -3.48 -5.20
C ILE A 406 -1.62 -4.36 -5.72
N GLY A 407 -0.92 -5.09 -4.84
CA GLY A 407 0.08 -6.11 -5.21
C GLY A 407 1.49 -5.57 -5.49
N TYR A 408 1.76 -4.32 -5.12
CA TYR A 408 3.05 -3.66 -5.23
C TYR A 408 3.20 -2.58 -4.14
N ASP A 409 4.42 -2.03 -3.98
CA ASP A 409 4.70 -0.93 -3.05
C ASP A 409 4.25 0.43 -3.59
N TYR A 410 3.62 1.24 -2.74
CA TYR A 410 3.33 2.64 -3.04
C TYR A 410 4.51 3.56 -2.68
N PHE A 411 4.41 4.85 -3.02
CA PHE A 411 5.49 5.83 -2.83
C PHE A 411 5.84 6.04 -1.35
N THR A 412 7.15 6.10 -1.08
CA THR A 412 7.78 6.40 0.22
C THR A 412 9.10 7.12 -0.03
N ASP A 413 9.74 7.66 1.01
CA ASP A 413 11.10 8.21 0.91
C ASP A 413 12.11 7.21 0.32
N GLU A 414 11.90 5.91 0.58
CA GLU A 414 12.74 4.82 0.06
C GLU A 414 12.42 4.37 -1.37
N LYS A 415 11.22 4.69 -1.85
CA LYS A 415 10.72 4.46 -3.21
C LYS A 415 10.10 5.78 -3.72
N PRO A 416 10.94 6.80 -3.98
CA PRO A 416 10.48 8.14 -4.27
C PRO A 416 9.76 8.19 -5.62
N PHE A 417 8.93 9.23 -5.77
CA PHE A 417 8.23 9.52 -7.00
C PHE A 417 9.20 10.00 -8.09
N ILE A 418 9.26 9.30 -9.23
CA ILE A 418 10.10 9.68 -10.37
C ILE A 418 9.23 10.40 -11.41
N GLN A 419 9.48 11.69 -11.61
CA GLN A 419 8.65 12.57 -12.43
C GLN A 419 8.62 12.14 -13.91
N GLU A 420 9.74 11.66 -14.44
CA GLU A 420 9.90 11.19 -15.81
C GLU A 420 9.00 9.97 -16.11
N VAL A 421 8.92 9.03 -15.15
CA VAL A 421 8.07 7.83 -15.28
C VAL A 421 6.58 8.21 -15.23
N TYR A 422 6.23 9.24 -14.46
CA TYR A 422 4.88 9.81 -14.48
C TYR A 422 4.56 10.54 -15.79
N ASP A 423 5.54 11.25 -16.36
CA ASP A 423 5.39 11.94 -17.64
C ASP A 423 5.22 10.96 -18.81
N GLU A 424 5.92 9.82 -18.81
CA GLU A 424 5.67 8.71 -19.74
C GLU A 424 4.22 8.21 -19.67
N TRP A 425 3.70 7.95 -18.48
CA TRP A 425 2.30 7.52 -18.31
C TRP A 425 1.31 8.61 -18.78
N LYS A 426 1.54 9.88 -18.42
CA LYS A 426 0.70 10.99 -18.88
C LYS A 426 0.76 11.15 -20.40
N ASP A 427 1.87 10.86 -21.05
CA ASP A 427 1.97 10.84 -22.51
C ASP A 427 1.20 9.67 -23.14
N ALA A 428 1.28 8.47 -22.55
CA ALA A 428 0.42 7.35 -22.95
C ALA A 428 -1.08 7.70 -22.83
N VAL A 429 -1.50 8.36 -21.75
CA VAL A 429 -2.88 8.86 -21.58
C VAL A 429 -3.26 9.93 -22.61
N LYS A 430 -2.34 10.83 -23.01
CA LYS A 430 -2.56 11.76 -24.14
C LYS A 430 -2.77 11.02 -25.47
N LYS A 431 -2.10 9.88 -25.67
CA LYS A 431 -2.26 9.05 -26.86
C LYS A 431 -3.54 8.22 -26.83
N PHE A 432 -3.97 7.70 -25.68
CA PHE A 432 -5.27 7.01 -25.57
C PHE A 432 -6.46 7.97 -25.75
N PHE A 433 -6.37 9.17 -25.15
CA PHE A 433 -7.41 10.19 -25.20
C PHE A 433 -6.79 11.52 -25.67
N PRO A 434 -6.86 11.85 -26.96
CA PRO A 434 -6.25 13.07 -27.52
C PRO A 434 -6.90 14.37 -27.05
N LYS A 435 -8.20 14.36 -26.74
CA LYS A 435 -8.93 15.54 -26.26
C LYS A 435 -8.80 15.72 -24.74
N ARG A 436 -8.67 16.97 -24.29
CA ARG A 436 -8.35 17.32 -22.89
C ARG A 436 -9.52 17.11 -21.93
N ASP A 437 -10.73 17.40 -22.39
CA ASP A 437 -11.98 17.14 -21.69
C ASP A 437 -12.20 15.64 -21.49
N GLU A 438 -12.05 14.84 -22.55
CA GLU A 438 -12.15 13.37 -22.49
C GLU A 438 -11.08 12.75 -21.57
N ARG A 439 -9.85 13.30 -21.53
CA ARG A 439 -8.84 12.92 -20.52
C ARG A 439 -9.27 13.22 -19.09
N ARG A 440 -9.78 14.42 -18.81
CA ARG A 440 -10.24 14.80 -17.46
C ARG A 440 -11.39 13.88 -17.05
N TRP A 441 -12.30 13.61 -17.97
CA TRP A 441 -13.46 12.75 -17.78
C TRP A 441 -13.07 11.32 -17.39
N VAL A 442 -12.21 10.65 -18.18
CA VAL A 442 -11.75 9.29 -17.85
C VAL A 442 -10.90 9.26 -16.58
N GLN A 443 -10.08 10.28 -16.32
CA GLN A 443 -9.32 10.37 -15.07
C GLN A 443 -10.27 10.44 -13.85
N THR A 444 -11.32 11.26 -13.95
CA THR A 444 -12.35 11.43 -12.92
C THR A 444 -13.06 10.10 -12.64
N PHE A 445 -13.48 9.38 -13.69
CA PHE A 445 -14.13 8.07 -13.53
C PHE A 445 -13.18 7.00 -12.96
N MET A 446 -11.96 6.87 -13.47
CA MET A 446 -11.00 5.89 -12.94
C MET A 446 -10.59 6.20 -11.50
N GLY A 447 -10.60 7.47 -11.08
CA GLY A 447 -10.44 7.85 -9.67
C GLY A 447 -11.65 7.53 -8.80
N TYR A 448 -12.87 7.73 -9.31
CA TYR A 448 -14.09 7.26 -8.65
C TYR A 448 -14.09 5.73 -8.47
N CYS A 449 -13.57 4.98 -9.44
CA CYS A 449 -13.38 3.52 -9.35
C CYS A 449 -12.42 3.06 -8.25
N LEU A 450 -11.60 3.93 -7.66
CA LEU A 450 -10.78 3.52 -6.51
C LEU A 450 -11.62 3.28 -5.26
N ARG A 451 -12.83 3.84 -5.16
CA ARG A 451 -13.70 3.73 -3.98
C ARG A 451 -14.46 2.40 -3.97
N GLY A 452 -14.56 1.78 -2.79
CA GLY A 452 -15.41 0.62 -2.51
C GLY A 452 -16.86 0.95 -2.16
N ASP A 453 -17.27 2.22 -2.28
CA ASP A 453 -18.66 2.68 -2.17
C ASP A 453 -19.09 3.36 -3.48
N HIS A 454 -20.39 3.39 -3.78
CA HIS A 454 -20.86 3.77 -5.12
C HIS A 454 -21.92 4.88 -5.08
N PRO A 455 -21.59 6.08 -4.55
CA PRO A 455 -22.56 7.14 -4.28
C PRO A 455 -23.24 7.72 -5.53
N GLU A 456 -22.55 7.75 -6.67
CA GLU A 456 -23.02 8.42 -7.90
C GLU A 456 -24.02 7.57 -8.70
N LYS A 457 -24.02 6.25 -8.49
CA LYS A 457 -24.88 5.29 -9.18
C LYS A 457 -24.64 5.17 -10.68
N VAL A 458 -23.39 5.29 -11.12
CA VAL A 458 -22.98 5.36 -12.53
C VAL A 458 -22.07 4.21 -12.95
N PHE A 459 -22.21 3.78 -14.20
CA PHE A 459 -21.29 2.85 -14.86
C PHE A 459 -20.69 3.48 -16.12
N ALA A 460 -19.62 2.91 -16.64
CA ALA A 460 -18.98 3.39 -17.86
C ALA A 460 -19.28 2.53 -19.08
N ILE A 461 -19.31 3.18 -20.24
CA ILE A 461 -19.27 2.56 -21.55
C ILE A 461 -17.99 3.02 -22.25
N PHE A 462 -17.05 2.11 -22.43
CA PHE A 462 -15.82 2.32 -23.18
C PHE A 462 -16.09 1.92 -24.64
N LYS A 463 -16.33 2.93 -25.50
CA LYS A 463 -16.80 2.74 -26.87
C LYS A 463 -15.72 3.08 -27.90
N ASP A 464 -15.60 2.22 -28.91
CA ASP A 464 -14.86 2.50 -30.14
C ASP A 464 -15.78 2.62 -31.37
N LYS A 465 -15.34 3.42 -32.35
CA LYS A 465 -16.03 3.66 -33.63
C LYS A 465 -15.41 2.97 -34.86
N GLN A 466 -14.26 2.32 -34.71
CA GLN A 466 -13.40 1.96 -35.86
C GLN A 466 -12.80 0.54 -35.84
N GLY A 467 -13.08 -0.25 -34.81
CA GLY A 467 -12.71 -1.66 -34.70
C GLY A 467 -11.22 -1.88 -34.43
N GLY A 468 -10.88 -2.03 -33.13
CA GLY A 468 -9.56 -2.50 -32.70
C GLY A 468 -8.43 -1.47 -32.82
N TYR A 469 -7.26 -1.82 -32.26
CA TYR A 469 -6.03 -1.01 -32.27
C TYR A 469 -6.18 0.45 -31.79
N ASN A 470 -7.18 0.73 -30.95
CA ASN A 470 -7.47 2.06 -30.40
C ASN A 470 -6.89 2.29 -28.98
N GLY A 471 -6.31 1.24 -28.38
CA GLY A 471 -5.70 1.27 -27.06
C GLY A 471 -6.65 1.08 -25.87
N ASN A 472 -7.96 0.90 -26.09
CA ASN A 472 -8.98 0.74 -25.05
C ASN A 472 -8.63 -0.35 -24.03
N THR A 473 -8.61 -1.60 -24.50
CA THR A 473 -8.27 -2.79 -23.70
C THR A 473 -6.92 -2.64 -22.99
N LYS A 474 -5.94 -1.95 -23.59
CA LYS A 474 -4.62 -1.70 -22.98
C LYS A 474 -4.65 -0.64 -21.88
N PHE A 475 -5.41 0.44 -22.06
CA PHE A 475 -5.63 1.44 -21.02
C PHE A 475 -6.41 0.84 -19.83
N LEU A 476 -7.48 0.11 -20.11
CA LEU A 476 -8.30 -0.57 -19.11
C LEU A 476 -7.49 -1.61 -18.34
N GLN A 477 -6.76 -2.48 -19.05
CA GLN A 477 -5.84 -3.44 -18.44
C GLN A 477 -4.76 -2.77 -17.57
N ALA A 478 -4.24 -1.61 -17.96
CA ALA A 478 -3.25 -0.87 -17.16
C ALA A 478 -3.85 -0.37 -15.83
N CYS A 479 -5.06 0.22 -15.87
CA CYS A 479 -5.74 0.69 -14.68
C CYS A 479 -6.16 -0.45 -13.75
N MET A 480 -6.72 -1.54 -14.29
CA MET A 480 -7.08 -2.72 -13.50
C MET A 480 -5.86 -3.36 -12.83
N LYS A 481 -4.72 -3.46 -13.54
CA LYS A 481 -3.45 -3.92 -12.93
C LYS A 481 -2.98 -2.99 -11.81
N ALA A 482 -3.16 -1.67 -11.95
CA ALA A 482 -2.83 -0.73 -10.88
C ALA A 482 -3.75 -0.87 -9.65
N MET A 483 -4.99 -1.33 -9.83
CA MET A 483 -5.90 -1.66 -8.73
C MET A 483 -5.65 -3.04 -8.10
N GLY A 484 -4.81 -3.91 -8.68
CA GLY A 484 -4.54 -5.26 -8.16
C GLY A 484 -5.82 -6.05 -7.89
N THR A 485 -5.98 -6.59 -6.67
CA THR A 485 -7.14 -7.42 -6.29
C THR A 485 -8.42 -6.63 -6.01
N TYR A 486 -8.43 -5.32 -6.27
CA TYR A 486 -9.63 -4.47 -6.22
C TYR A 486 -10.36 -4.38 -7.57
N ALA A 487 -9.80 -4.91 -8.66
CA ALA A 487 -10.47 -5.00 -9.96
C ALA A 487 -10.55 -6.44 -10.50
N ASN A 488 -11.63 -6.79 -11.22
CA ASN A 488 -11.81 -8.09 -11.87
C ASN A 488 -12.37 -7.97 -13.30
N LYS A 489 -12.21 -9.03 -14.10
CA LYS A 489 -13.00 -9.21 -15.33
C LYS A 489 -14.39 -9.70 -14.93
N GLY A 490 -15.41 -8.96 -15.34
CA GLY A 490 -16.82 -9.26 -15.06
C GLY A 490 -17.30 -10.51 -15.80
N GLN A 491 -18.23 -11.24 -15.19
CA GLN A 491 -18.82 -12.46 -15.77
C GLN A 491 -20.11 -12.08 -16.53
N PRO A 492 -20.23 -12.26 -17.86
CA PRO A 492 -21.37 -11.75 -18.65
C PRO A 492 -22.75 -12.11 -18.08
N ASN A 493 -22.93 -13.32 -17.54
CA ASN A 493 -24.17 -13.82 -16.93
C ASN A 493 -24.66 -12.98 -15.73
N THR A 494 -23.82 -12.12 -15.14
CA THR A 494 -24.24 -11.17 -14.11
C THR A 494 -25.07 -10.03 -14.69
N ILE A 495 -24.76 -9.52 -15.89
CA ILE A 495 -25.42 -8.33 -16.47
C ILE A 495 -26.34 -8.62 -17.67
N LEU A 496 -26.35 -9.85 -18.19
CA LEU A 496 -27.21 -10.27 -19.29
C LEU A 496 -28.54 -10.87 -18.79
N LYS A 497 -29.59 -10.74 -19.59
CA LYS A 497 -30.88 -11.39 -19.34
C LYS A 497 -30.74 -12.91 -19.49
N SER A 498 -31.17 -13.66 -18.47
CA SER A 498 -31.15 -15.12 -18.53
C SER A 498 -32.11 -15.66 -19.60
N THR A 499 -31.57 -16.49 -20.50
CA THR A 499 -32.27 -17.09 -21.66
C THR A 499 -32.98 -18.42 -21.36
N GLY A 500 -32.86 -18.95 -20.13
CA GLY A 500 -33.45 -20.22 -19.71
C GLY A 500 -34.48 -20.09 -18.58
N PRO A 501 -35.28 -21.15 -18.32
CA PRO A 501 -36.18 -21.18 -17.17
C PRO A 501 -35.37 -21.03 -15.88
N ARG A 502 -35.76 -20.05 -15.04
CA ARG A 502 -35.14 -19.83 -13.72
C ARG A 502 -35.40 -21.05 -12.84
N ASN A 503 -34.40 -21.93 -12.70
CA ASN A 503 -34.38 -22.91 -11.61
C ASN A 503 -34.36 -22.15 -10.28
N GLN A 504 -35.53 -22.01 -9.65
CA GLN A 504 -35.70 -21.30 -8.37
C GLN A 504 -34.89 -21.94 -7.22
N SER A 505 -34.43 -23.18 -7.42
CA SER A 505 -33.58 -23.95 -6.49
C SER A 505 -32.08 -23.86 -6.81
N GLY A 506 -31.68 -23.12 -7.85
CA GLY A 506 -30.29 -23.06 -8.32
C GLY A 506 -29.38 -22.20 -7.43
N HIS A 507 -28.13 -22.63 -7.23
CA HIS A 507 -27.15 -21.86 -6.46
C HIS A 507 -26.87 -20.49 -7.12
N ASN A 508 -27.24 -19.41 -6.44
CA ASN A 508 -27.02 -18.03 -6.88
C ASN A 508 -25.54 -17.56 -6.71
N ALA A 509 -24.58 -18.43 -7.00
CA ALA A 509 -23.15 -18.17 -6.82
C ALA A 509 -22.64 -16.97 -7.65
N HIS A 510 -23.34 -16.62 -8.74
CA HIS A 510 -23.02 -15.47 -9.59
C HIS A 510 -23.20 -14.12 -8.89
N ILE A 511 -24.03 -14.03 -7.85
CA ILE A 511 -24.21 -12.81 -7.03
C ILE A 511 -22.91 -12.39 -6.36
N PHE A 512 -22.08 -13.36 -5.97
CA PHE A 512 -20.80 -13.15 -5.31
C PHE A 512 -19.65 -12.80 -6.28
N ALA A 513 -19.88 -12.83 -7.60
CA ALA A 513 -18.80 -12.71 -8.59
C ALA A 513 -18.02 -11.39 -8.53
N ASN A 514 -18.66 -10.31 -8.08
CA ASN A 514 -18.10 -8.96 -7.96
C ASN A 514 -17.95 -8.51 -6.50
N GLU A 515 -18.07 -9.42 -5.53
CA GLU A 515 -17.99 -9.11 -4.10
C GLU A 515 -16.61 -8.52 -3.71
N GLY A 516 -16.64 -7.40 -3.01
CA GLY A 516 -15.43 -6.67 -2.58
C GLY A 516 -14.55 -6.15 -3.72
N PHE A 517 -14.95 -6.25 -4.99
CA PHE A 517 -14.28 -5.55 -6.08
C PHE A 517 -14.82 -4.13 -6.18
N HIS A 518 -13.93 -3.18 -6.48
CA HIS A 518 -14.29 -1.78 -6.71
C HIS A 518 -14.60 -1.56 -8.20
N LEU A 519 -14.05 -2.37 -9.11
CA LEU A 519 -14.24 -2.28 -10.55
C LEU A 519 -14.37 -3.66 -11.23
N ALA A 520 -15.41 -3.84 -12.04
CA ALA A 520 -15.61 -5.00 -12.92
C ALA A 520 -15.66 -4.57 -14.39
N ALA A 521 -14.76 -5.12 -15.20
CA ALA A 521 -14.68 -4.85 -16.64
C ALA A 521 -15.30 -5.97 -17.48
N TYR A 522 -16.26 -5.63 -18.34
CA TYR A 522 -16.97 -6.56 -19.22
C TYR A 522 -16.53 -6.31 -20.67
N GLU A 523 -15.68 -7.18 -21.16
CA GLU A 523 -15.14 -7.17 -22.52
C GLU A 523 -15.83 -8.27 -23.34
N GLU A 524 -16.05 -8.03 -24.64
CA GLU A 524 -16.50 -9.06 -25.61
C GLU A 524 -17.80 -9.78 -25.19
N LEU A 525 -18.84 -9.01 -24.86
CA LEU A 525 -20.16 -9.57 -24.55
C LEU A 525 -20.76 -10.35 -25.75
N PRO A 526 -21.44 -11.48 -25.51
CA PRO A 526 -22.19 -12.19 -26.55
C PRO A 526 -23.36 -11.34 -27.08
N ASP A 527 -23.96 -11.75 -28.20
CA ASP A 527 -25.10 -11.06 -28.86
C ASP A 527 -26.46 -11.22 -28.13
N GLU A 528 -26.42 -11.13 -26.80
CA GLU A 528 -27.55 -11.19 -25.88
C GLU A 528 -27.96 -9.78 -25.43
N GLU A 529 -29.05 -9.70 -24.65
CA GLU A 529 -29.60 -8.44 -24.17
C GLU A 529 -29.17 -8.16 -22.72
N LEU A 530 -28.75 -6.93 -22.43
CA LEU A 530 -28.46 -6.47 -21.07
C LEU A 530 -29.74 -6.47 -20.23
N ASP A 531 -29.61 -6.90 -18.98
CA ASP A 531 -30.63 -6.71 -17.95
C ASP A 531 -30.46 -5.31 -17.36
N THR A 532 -31.04 -4.31 -18.02
CA THR A 532 -30.94 -2.89 -17.61
C THR A 532 -31.46 -2.68 -16.19
N LYS A 533 -32.46 -3.46 -15.75
CA LYS A 533 -32.95 -3.42 -14.37
C LYS A 533 -31.87 -3.89 -13.41
N ARG A 534 -31.31 -5.08 -13.61
CA ARG A 534 -30.26 -5.61 -12.73
C ARG A 534 -29.01 -4.74 -12.72
N MET A 535 -28.63 -4.13 -13.85
CA MET A 535 -27.56 -3.12 -13.86
C MET A 535 -27.89 -1.89 -13.00
N LYS A 536 -29.11 -1.34 -13.11
CA LYS A 536 -29.58 -0.23 -12.26
C LYS A 536 -29.62 -0.59 -10.77
N ASP A 537 -29.86 -1.86 -10.46
CA ASP A 537 -29.79 -2.41 -9.11
C ASP A 537 -28.31 -2.55 -8.68
N TYR A 538 -27.42 -3.18 -9.45
CA TYR A 538 -25.99 -3.33 -9.11
C TYR A 538 -25.23 -2.02 -8.99
N ASP A 539 -25.37 -1.12 -9.95
CA ASP A 539 -24.83 0.24 -9.88
C ASP A 539 -25.74 1.15 -9.01
N GLY A 540 -26.57 0.59 -8.13
CA GLY A 540 -27.57 1.31 -7.30
C GLY A 540 -27.01 2.00 -6.04
N GLY A 541 -25.75 1.73 -5.67
CA GLY A 541 -24.99 2.50 -4.68
C GLY A 541 -25.15 2.11 -3.21
N ASN A 542 -26.20 1.36 -2.88
CA ASN A 542 -26.46 0.77 -1.55
C ASN A 542 -27.35 -0.48 -1.67
N SER A 543 -27.41 -1.06 -2.87
CA SER A 543 -28.15 -2.29 -3.13
C SER A 543 -27.46 -3.48 -2.50
N THR A 544 -28.28 -4.42 -2.05
CA THR A 544 -27.84 -5.70 -1.52
C THR A 544 -28.60 -6.81 -2.22
N GLU A 545 -27.87 -7.82 -2.68
CA GLU A 545 -28.48 -9.08 -3.09
C GLU A 545 -28.24 -10.15 -2.01
N SER A 546 -29.12 -11.16 -1.99
CA SER A 546 -29.03 -12.29 -1.06
C SER A 546 -28.93 -13.58 -1.85
N GLY A 547 -28.03 -14.46 -1.45
CA GLY A 547 -27.84 -15.75 -2.08
C GLY A 547 -26.96 -16.67 -1.27
N ARG A 548 -26.74 -17.88 -1.77
CA ARG A 548 -25.97 -18.92 -1.10
C ARG A 548 -24.71 -19.24 -1.89
N ARG A 549 -23.54 -19.20 -1.23
CA ARG A 549 -22.29 -19.67 -1.83
C ARG A 549 -22.37 -21.16 -2.19
N VAL A 550 -21.48 -21.61 -3.07
CA VAL A 550 -21.28 -23.05 -3.32
C VAL A 550 -20.83 -23.70 -2.00
N ASN A 551 -21.54 -24.75 -1.57
CA ASN A 551 -21.37 -25.40 -0.26
C ASN A 551 -21.61 -24.48 0.97
N GLY A 552 -22.29 -23.34 0.81
CA GLY A 552 -22.76 -22.52 1.93
C GLY A 552 -23.99 -23.12 2.60
N ASN A 553 -24.04 -23.10 3.94
CA ASN A 553 -25.19 -23.58 4.72
C ASN A 553 -26.29 -22.53 4.91
N PHE A 554 -25.97 -21.25 4.71
CA PHE A 554 -26.85 -20.11 4.95
C PHE A 554 -26.83 -19.16 3.76
N ASP A 555 -27.89 -18.35 3.62
CA ASP A 555 -27.88 -17.21 2.70
C ASP A 555 -27.05 -16.07 3.29
N GLU A 556 -26.24 -15.44 2.44
CA GLU A 556 -25.39 -14.30 2.75
C GLU A 556 -25.88 -13.07 1.96
N VAL A 557 -25.66 -11.88 2.54
CA VAL A 557 -26.06 -10.61 1.94
C VAL A 557 -24.82 -9.90 1.40
N VAL A 558 -24.77 -9.71 0.08
CA VAL A 558 -23.66 -9.06 -0.64
C VAL A 558 -24.03 -7.62 -0.98
N LYS A 559 -23.14 -6.66 -0.71
CA LYS A 559 -23.29 -5.26 -1.15
C LYS A 559 -22.80 -5.08 -2.58
N CYS A 560 -23.63 -4.47 -3.42
CA CYS A 560 -23.29 -4.16 -4.81
C CYS A 560 -22.69 -2.74 -4.90
N ASN A 561 -21.37 -2.64 -4.69
CA ASN A 561 -20.62 -1.36 -4.76
C ASN A 561 -19.57 -1.32 -5.88
N CYS A 562 -19.44 -2.40 -6.65
CA CYS A 562 -18.50 -2.55 -7.75
C CYS A 562 -18.96 -1.73 -8.96
N LYS A 563 -18.05 -0.96 -9.57
CA LYS A 563 -18.35 -0.12 -10.75
C LYS A 563 -18.32 -1.02 -11.98
N THR A 564 -19.31 -0.89 -12.85
CA THR A 564 -19.28 -1.57 -14.14
C THR A 564 -18.54 -0.74 -15.20
N ILE A 565 -17.64 -1.36 -15.96
CA ILE A 565 -17.18 -0.86 -17.28
C ILE A 565 -17.65 -1.86 -18.34
N LEU A 566 -18.41 -1.38 -19.34
CA LEU A 566 -18.73 -2.14 -20.55
C LEU A 566 -17.79 -1.72 -21.68
N GLU A 567 -17.02 -2.65 -22.24
CA GLU A 567 -16.20 -2.43 -23.45
C GLU A 567 -16.88 -3.06 -24.67
N PHE A 568 -17.27 -2.22 -25.64
CA PHE A 568 -17.79 -2.67 -26.93
C PHE A 568 -17.54 -1.66 -28.05
N ASN A 569 -17.47 -2.17 -29.29
CA ASN A 569 -17.42 -1.37 -30.51
C ASN A 569 -18.81 -1.30 -31.19
N ASP A 570 -18.96 -0.46 -32.22
CA ASP A 570 -20.22 -0.31 -32.97
C ASP A 570 -20.80 -1.62 -33.57
N LYS A 571 -20.01 -2.69 -33.74
CA LYS A 571 -20.47 -3.99 -34.28
C LYS A 571 -20.86 -5.00 -33.20
N CYS A 572 -20.29 -4.87 -32.00
CA CYS A 572 -20.49 -5.77 -30.87
C CYS A 572 -21.19 -5.08 -29.69
N GLN A 573 -21.90 -3.98 -29.96
CA GLN A 573 -22.73 -3.30 -28.95
C GLN A 573 -23.85 -4.26 -28.52
N PRO A 574 -23.97 -4.61 -27.23
CA PRO A 574 -25.01 -5.51 -26.75
C PRO A 574 -26.39 -4.84 -26.91
N LYS A 575 -27.43 -5.67 -27.02
CA LYS A 575 -28.80 -5.15 -27.09
C LYS A 575 -29.21 -4.64 -25.70
N PHE A 576 -29.92 -3.51 -25.63
CA PHE A 576 -30.51 -3.01 -24.40
C PHE A 576 -31.78 -2.21 -24.71
N ASP A 577 -32.63 -2.03 -23.70
CA ASP A 577 -33.79 -1.16 -23.79
C ASP A 577 -33.32 0.29 -23.84
N THR A 578 -33.36 0.89 -25.03
CA THR A 578 -32.96 2.27 -25.25
C THR A 578 -33.99 3.28 -24.70
N SER A 579 -35.23 2.86 -24.41
CA SER A 579 -36.24 3.72 -23.78
C SER A 579 -36.04 3.89 -22.26
N ASP A 580 -35.14 3.10 -21.67
CA ASP A 580 -34.79 3.14 -20.25
C ASP A 580 -33.90 4.36 -19.93
N THR A 581 -34.50 5.55 -19.91
CA THR A 581 -33.82 6.82 -19.60
C THR A 581 -33.03 6.76 -18.29
N ALA A 582 -33.58 6.10 -17.27
CA ALA A 582 -32.91 5.90 -15.98
C ALA A 582 -31.67 4.99 -16.07
N TRP A 583 -31.53 4.15 -17.08
CA TRP A 583 -30.30 3.41 -17.37
C TRP A 583 -29.32 4.28 -18.17
N LEU A 584 -29.80 5.02 -19.17
CA LEU A 584 -28.99 5.95 -19.96
C LEU A 584 -28.35 7.06 -19.12
N GLU A 585 -29.08 7.64 -18.16
CA GLU A 585 -28.56 8.68 -17.25
C GLU A 585 -27.40 8.19 -16.39
N ARG A 586 -27.39 6.89 -16.03
CA ARG A 586 -26.29 6.26 -15.28
C ARG A 586 -25.08 5.97 -16.16
N ALA A 587 -25.27 5.79 -17.47
CA ALA A 587 -24.20 5.48 -18.41
C ALA A 587 -23.27 6.70 -18.62
N LYS A 588 -21.97 6.52 -18.39
CA LYS A 588 -20.93 7.51 -18.72
C LYS A 588 -20.11 6.99 -19.89
N LEU A 589 -20.20 7.67 -21.03
CA LEU A 589 -19.46 7.27 -22.22
C LEU A 589 -18.00 7.74 -22.16
N PHE A 590 -17.10 6.91 -22.68
CA PHE A 590 -15.70 7.22 -22.94
C PHE A 590 -15.35 6.76 -24.35
N ILE A 591 -14.97 7.70 -25.22
CA ILE A 591 -14.71 7.43 -26.64
C ILE A 591 -13.21 7.29 -26.88
N PHE A 592 -12.80 6.11 -27.35
CA PHE A 592 -11.43 5.88 -27.79
C PHE A 592 -11.29 6.33 -29.24
N ARG A 593 -10.65 7.49 -29.42
CA ARG A 593 -10.51 8.15 -30.73
C ARG A 593 -9.30 7.67 -31.53
N SER A 594 -8.28 7.18 -30.85
CA SER A 594 -6.93 7.01 -31.41
C SER A 594 -6.80 5.75 -32.26
N LYS A 595 -5.77 5.71 -33.09
CA LYS A 595 -5.39 4.54 -33.88
C LYS A 595 -3.90 4.26 -33.77
N PHE A 596 -3.54 3.12 -33.18
CA PHE A 596 -2.16 2.67 -33.00
C PHE A 596 -1.77 1.74 -34.16
N LEU A 597 -0.68 2.06 -34.84
CA LEU A 597 -0.24 1.41 -36.08
C LEU A 597 1.08 0.67 -35.84
N GLN A 598 1.26 -0.50 -36.46
CA GLN A 598 2.33 -1.45 -36.10
C GLN A 598 3.66 -1.14 -36.79
N THR A 599 3.61 -0.43 -37.92
CA THR A 599 4.74 -0.11 -38.78
C THR A 599 4.76 1.37 -39.18
N GLN A 600 5.95 1.88 -39.52
CA GLN A 600 6.10 3.24 -40.04
C GLN A 600 5.34 3.43 -41.37
N ALA A 601 5.35 2.42 -42.25
CA ALA A 601 4.62 2.46 -43.53
C ALA A 601 3.10 2.59 -43.34
N GLU A 602 2.51 1.86 -42.40
CA GLU A 602 1.10 2.05 -42.02
C GLU A 602 0.85 3.46 -41.47
N TYR A 603 1.76 3.96 -40.61
CA TYR A 603 1.65 5.30 -40.05
C TYR A 603 1.67 6.39 -41.11
N ASP A 604 2.61 6.33 -42.05
CA ASP A 604 2.74 7.32 -43.13
C ASP A 604 1.54 7.28 -44.07
N ALA A 605 1.04 6.09 -44.42
CA ALA A 605 -0.12 5.90 -45.28
C ALA A 605 -1.47 6.24 -44.63
N CYS A 606 -1.57 6.24 -43.30
CA CYS A 606 -2.85 6.45 -42.62
C CYS A 606 -3.25 7.94 -42.59
N THR A 607 -4.48 8.26 -43.00
CA THR A 607 -5.06 9.63 -42.97
C THR A 607 -5.79 9.97 -41.67
N HIS A 608 -5.77 9.07 -40.67
CA HIS A 608 -6.51 9.24 -39.43
C HIS A 608 -5.90 10.35 -38.56
N GLU A 609 -6.75 11.27 -38.07
CA GLU A 609 -6.37 12.46 -37.29
C GLU A 609 -5.52 12.13 -36.05
N TYR A 610 -5.91 11.09 -35.31
CA TYR A 610 -5.28 10.66 -34.05
C TYR A 610 -4.51 9.35 -34.23
N LYS A 611 -3.68 9.29 -35.27
CA LYS A 611 -2.77 8.16 -35.51
C LYS A 611 -1.52 8.23 -34.63
N PHE A 612 -1.08 7.09 -34.12
CA PHE A 612 0.15 6.93 -33.35
C PHE A 612 0.85 5.62 -33.74
N LEU A 613 2.17 5.53 -33.53
CA LEU A 613 2.86 4.23 -33.58
C LEU A 613 2.58 3.45 -32.30
N GLN A 614 2.41 2.12 -32.45
CA GLN A 614 2.26 1.21 -31.32
C GLN A 614 3.58 1.06 -30.57
N ASP A 615 3.57 1.23 -29.24
CA ASP A 615 4.69 0.88 -28.39
C ASP A 615 4.70 -0.64 -28.14
N ARG A 616 5.71 -1.33 -28.68
CA ARG A 616 5.87 -2.79 -28.57
C ARG A 616 6.23 -3.25 -27.15
N ASN A 617 6.73 -2.35 -26.31
CA ASN A 617 7.17 -2.65 -24.94
C ASN A 617 6.16 -2.15 -23.89
N ILE A 618 4.94 -1.78 -24.30
CA ILE A 618 3.93 -1.18 -23.43
C ILE A 618 3.58 -2.05 -22.21
N ASP A 619 3.55 -3.38 -22.36
CA ASP A 619 3.24 -4.28 -21.24
C ASP A 619 4.36 -4.35 -20.18
N GLU A 620 5.61 -4.07 -20.55
CA GLU A 620 6.72 -3.93 -19.60
C GLU A 620 6.70 -2.56 -18.92
N LYS A 621 6.39 -1.51 -19.69
CA LYS A 621 6.22 -0.15 -19.18
C LYS A 621 5.08 -0.07 -18.17
N ILE A 622 3.92 -0.68 -18.45
CA ILE A 622 2.78 -0.76 -17.53
C ILE A 622 3.20 -1.32 -16.17
N LYS A 623 4.06 -2.36 -16.11
CA LYS A 623 4.57 -2.91 -14.83
C LYS A 623 5.34 -1.87 -14.00
N LYS A 624 6.12 -1.00 -14.66
CA LYS A 624 6.84 0.12 -14.01
C LYS A 624 5.91 1.27 -13.65
N TRP A 625 4.88 1.48 -14.45
CA TRP A 625 3.91 2.57 -14.29
C TRP A 625 2.85 2.30 -13.20
N LEU A 626 2.68 1.09 -12.65
CA LEU A 626 1.56 0.78 -11.73
C LEU A 626 1.37 1.80 -10.58
N PRO A 627 2.40 2.20 -9.81
CA PRO A 627 2.24 3.21 -8.75
C PRO A 627 1.85 4.59 -9.30
N TYR A 628 2.34 4.93 -10.50
CA TYR A 628 2.07 6.19 -11.20
C TYR A 628 0.67 6.23 -11.82
N ILE A 629 0.16 5.08 -12.28
CA ILE A 629 -1.22 4.90 -12.72
C ILE A 629 -2.15 5.07 -11.51
N LEU A 630 -1.86 4.42 -10.38
CA LEU A 630 -2.65 4.58 -9.16
C LEU A 630 -2.63 6.04 -8.65
N PHE A 631 -1.48 6.71 -8.66
CA PHE A 631 -1.39 8.14 -8.34
C PHE A 631 -2.15 9.04 -9.33
N TRP A 632 -2.14 8.72 -10.62
CA TRP A 632 -2.97 9.39 -11.61
C TRP A 632 -4.48 9.21 -11.32
N MET A 633 -4.89 8.01 -10.88
CA MET A 633 -6.26 7.71 -10.44
C MET A 633 -6.59 8.43 -9.12
N MET A 634 -5.66 8.54 -8.17
CA MET A 634 -5.83 9.33 -6.95
C MET A 634 -6.07 10.82 -7.26
N HIS A 635 -5.33 11.40 -8.21
CA HIS A 635 -5.65 12.73 -8.73
C HIS A 635 -7.05 12.77 -9.37
N GLY A 636 -7.46 11.72 -10.07
CA GLY A 636 -8.83 11.56 -10.57
C GLY A 636 -9.90 11.55 -9.47
N HIS A 637 -9.60 10.94 -8.32
CA HIS A 637 -10.50 10.95 -7.16
C HIS A 637 -10.65 12.37 -6.60
N VAL A 638 -9.58 13.17 -6.59
CA VAL A 638 -9.65 14.61 -6.26
C VAL A 638 -10.49 15.39 -7.28
N LEU A 639 -10.37 15.10 -8.58
CA LEU A 639 -11.22 15.72 -9.61
C LEU A 639 -12.70 15.36 -9.40
N TYR A 640 -12.98 14.10 -9.04
CA TYR A 640 -14.32 13.63 -8.70
C TYR A 640 -14.90 14.36 -7.47
N LEU A 641 -14.12 14.53 -6.40
CA LEU A 641 -14.55 15.29 -5.22
C LEU A 641 -14.83 16.77 -5.51
N GLN A 642 -14.19 17.35 -6.54
CA GLN A 642 -14.38 18.75 -6.93
C GLN A 642 -15.57 18.96 -7.87
N ASP A 643 -15.71 18.10 -8.89
CA ASP A 643 -16.61 18.33 -10.03
C ASP A 643 -17.75 17.30 -10.13
N GLY A 644 -17.69 16.19 -9.39
CA GLY A 644 -18.52 15.00 -9.62
C GLY A 644 -18.47 14.56 -11.08
N PHE A 645 -19.61 14.10 -11.60
CA PHE A 645 -19.79 13.83 -13.04
C PHE A 645 -20.49 14.96 -13.81
N THR A 646 -20.40 16.22 -13.33
CA THR A 646 -21.11 17.37 -13.93
C THR A 646 -20.50 17.85 -15.26
N LYS A 647 -19.18 17.75 -15.43
CA LYS A 647 -18.44 18.27 -16.60
C LYS A 647 -18.41 17.25 -17.75
N ILE A 648 -19.59 16.86 -18.21
CA ILE A 648 -19.80 15.88 -19.29
C ILE A 648 -19.22 16.44 -20.62
N PRO A 649 -18.26 15.75 -21.27
CA PRO A 649 -17.74 16.15 -22.59
C PRO A 649 -18.84 16.22 -23.66
N GLN A 650 -18.72 17.14 -24.61
CA GLN A 650 -19.73 17.31 -25.66
C GLN A 650 -19.94 16.01 -26.46
N SER A 651 -18.86 15.27 -26.72
CA SER A 651 -18.89 13.99 -27.41
C SER A 651 -19.69 12.89 -26.70
N CYS A 652 -19.82 12.98 -25.38
CA CYS A 652 -20.69 12.10 -24.59
C CYS A 652 -22.15 12.53 -24.72
N LYS A 653 -22.42 13.84 -24.71
CA LYS A 653 -23.77 14.39 -24.98
C LYS A 653 -24.26 14.02 -26.36
N ASP A 654 -23.44 14.23 -27.40
CA ASP A 654 -23.75 13.89 -28.79
C ASP A 654 -24.15 12.41 -28.97
N TRP A 655 -23.56 11.50 -28.17
CA TRP A 655 -23.90 10.08 -28.20
C TRP A 655 -25.14 9.74 -27.38
N MET A 656 -25.35 10.37 -26.21
CA MET A 656 -26.60 10.21 -25.45
C MET A 656 -27.78 10.70 -26.28
N ASP A 657 -27.66 11.91 -26.85
CA ASP A 657 -28.59 12.48 -27.82
C ASP A 657 -28.81 11.57 -29.03
N GLY A 658 -27.74 11.03 -29.63
CA GLY A 658 -27.84 10.13 -30.77
C GLY A 658 -28.57 8.82 -30.42
N THR A 659 -28.29 8.26 -29.25
CA THR A 659 -28.93 7.03 -28.75
C THR A 659 -30.40 7.28 -28.39
N ALA A 660 -30.72 8.44 -27.83
CA ALA A 660 -32.10 8.87 -27.55
C ALA A 660 -32.89 9.14 -28.84
N ARG A 661 -32.30 9.83 -29.82
CA ARG A 661 -32.88 10.02 -31.16
C ARG A 661 -33.07 8.70 -31.90
N ASP A 662 -32.23 7.69 -31.65
CA ASP A 662 -32.47 6.35 -32.17
C ASP A 662 -33.71 5.67 -31.55
N VAL A 663 -34.22 6.12 -30.40
CA VAL A 663 -35.53 5.71 -29.85
C VAL A 663 -36.65 6.49 -30.53
N ASP A 664 -36.57 7.82 -30.56
CA ASP A 664 -37.58 8.70 -31.17
C ASP A 664 -37.76 8.47 -32.67
N ASN A 665 -36.70 8.03 -33.37
CA ASN A 665 -36.69 7.85 -34.82
C ASN A 665 -37.72 6.85 -35.36
N LEU A 666 -38.33 5.97 -34.55
CA LEU A 666 -39.44 5.14 -35.05
C LEU A 666 -40.77 5.90 -35.02
N GLN A 667 -41.03 6.64 -33.95
CA GLN A 667 -42.29 7.38 -33.79
C GLN A 667 -42.30 8.65 -34.67
N SER A 668 -41.25 9.47 -34.63
CA SER A 668 -41.11 10.63 -35.52
C SER A 668 -41.20 10.21 -36.99
N TRP A 669 -40.53 9.13 -37.39
CA TRP A 669 -40.61 8.65 -38.77
C TRP A 669 -42.02 8.19 -39.16
N VAL A 670 -42.77 7.55 -38.25
CA VAL A 670 -44.18 7.20 -38.49
C VAL A 670 -45.00 8.48 -38.71
N GLU A 671 -44.88 9.46 -37.81
CA GLU A 671 -45.58 10.75 -37.89
C GLU A 671 -45.22 11.54 -39.16
N ASP A 672 -43.95 11.47 -39.60
CA ASP A 672 -43.44 12.16 -40.80
C ASP A 672 -43.76 11.43 -42.13
N ASN A 673 -44.08 10.13 -42.11
CA ASN A 673 -44.20 9.31 -43.34
C ASN A 673 -45.54 8.61 -43.53
N LEU A 674 -46.40 8.56 -42.51
CA LEU A 674 -47.71 7.92 -42.50
C LEU A 674 -48.76 8.91 -41.98
N GLU A 675 -49.73 9.23 -42.83
CA GLU A 675 -50.89 10.04 -42.46
C GLU A 675 -52.09 9.14 -42.14
N LYS A 676 -52.85 9.46 -41.10
CA LYS A 676 -54.04 8.70 -40.73
C LYS A 676 -55.25 9.13 -41.58
N SER A 677 -55.76 8.23 -42.39
CA SER A 677 -57.01 8.40 -43.13
C SER A 677 -58.25 8.13 -42.25
N GLU A 678 -59.39 8.75 -42.61
CA GLU A 678 -60.73 8.39 -42.12
C GLU A 678 -61.45 7.38 -43.03
N ASP A 679 -60.88 7.09 -44.20
CA ASP A 679 -61.35 6.07 -45.15
C ASP A 679 -60.64 4.73 -44.88
N ASP A 680 -61.43 3.67 -44.63
CA ASP A 680 -60.97 2.31 -44.34
C ASP A 680 -60.33 1.61 -45.56
N ASP A 681 -60.54 2.10 -46.79
CA ASP A 681 -59.89 1.56 -48.00
C ASP A 681 -58.44 2.06 -48.18
N HIS A 682 -57.98 3.03 -47.38
CA HIS A 682 -56.60 3.52 -47.40
C HIS A 682 -55.67 2.70 -46.48
N TYR A 683 -54.80 1.88 -47.06
CA TYR A 683 -53.83 1.05 -46.34
C TYR A 683 -52.40 1.20 -46.88
N VAL A 684 -51.41 0.85 -46.05
CA VAL A 684 -49.99 0.76 -46.41
C VAL A 684 -49.43 -0.60 -45.99
N THR A 685 -48.84 -1.33 -46.95
CA THR A 685 -48.25 -2.64 -46.68
C THR A 685 -46.97 -2.52 -45.84
N LEU A 686 -46.66 -3.56 -45.06
CA LEU A 686 -45.39 -3.69 -44.34
C LEU A 686 -44.18 -3.58 -45.28
N LYS A 687 -44.32 -4.01 -46.54
CA LYS A 687 -43.28 -3.84 -47.57
C LYS A 687 -43.03 -2.37 -47.92
N GLN A 688 -44.08 -1.58 -48.18
CA GLN A 688 -43.94 -0.15 -48.48
C GLN A 688 -43.33 0.62 -47.30
N ILE A 689 -43.68 0.25 -46.06
CA ILE A 689 -43.07 0.78 -44.84
C ILE A 689 -41.55 0.50 -44.84
N LYS A 690 -41.13 -0.75 -45.08
CA LYS A 690 -39.70 -1.13 -45.17
C LYS A 690 -38.95 -0.41 -46.28
N ASP A 691 -39.57 -0.25 -47.44
CA ASP A 691 -38.90 0.34 -48.60
C ASP A 691 -38.63 1.85 -48.39
N LYS A 692 -39.49 2.55 -47.64
CA LYS A 692 -39.23 3.92 -47.16
C LYS A 692 -38.26 4.00 -45.96
N MET A 693 -38.13 2.96 -45.15
CA MET A 693 -37.22 2.97 -44.00
C MET A 693 -35.74 2.99 -44.41
N THR A 694 -34.94 3.78 -43.69
CA THR A 694 -33.47 3.76 -43.84
C THR A 694 -32.93 2.36 -43.52
N LYS A 695 -31.75 2.02 -44.04
CA LYS A 695 -31.13 0.71 -43.78
C LYS A 695 -30.97 0.44 -42.27
N GLY A 696 -30.47 1.42 -41.52
CA GLY A 696 -30.30 1.31 -40.07
C GLY A 696 -31.60 1.23 -39.26
N MET A 697 -32.76 1.52 -39.86
CA MET A 697 -34.07 1.26 -39.25
C MET A 697 -34.59 -0.14 -39.61
N ARG A 698 -34.44 -0.57 -40.87
CA ARG A 698 -34.77 -1.94 -41.31
C ARG A 698 -33.99 -3.00 -40.53
N ASP A 699 -32.69 -2.78 -40.33
CA ASP A 699 -31.79 -3.73 -39.66
C ASP A 699 -32.15 -3.95 -38.18
N ARG A 700 -33.04 -3.14 -37.58
CA ARG A 700 -33.61 -3.33 -36.23
C ARG A 700 -34.66 -4.45 -36.18
N PHE A 701 -35.26 -4.81 -37.32
CA PHE A 701 -36.37 -5.74 -37.40
C PHE A 701 -35.95 -7.10 -37.95
N LYS A 702 -35.84 -8.10 -37.05
CA LYS A 702 -35.42 -9.47 -37.40
C LYS A 702 -36.32 -10.15 -38.45
N ASN A 703 -37.61 -9.81 -38.49
CA ASN A 703 -38.62 -10.31 -39.42
C ASN A 703 -39.88 -9.41 -39.40
N ASN A 704 -40.89 -9.71 -40.23
CA ASN A 704 -42.16 -8.96 -40.28
C ASN A 704 -42.85 -8.90 -38.91
N ASN A 705 -42.90 -10.01 -38.17
CA ASN A 705 -43.56 -10.08 -36.86
C ASN A 705 -42.88 -9.17 -35.81
N HIS A 706 -41.55 -9.06 -35.86
CA HIS A 706 -40.81 -8.11 -35.01
C HIS A 706 -41.14 -6.66 -35.34
N MET A 707 -41.36 -6.36 -36.63
CA MET A 707 -41.72 -5.03 -37.11
C MET A 707 -43.16 -4.65 -36.74
N ILE A 708 -44.13 -5.56 -36.93
CA ILE A 708 -45.51 -5.38 -36.48
C ILE A 708 -45.52 -5.06 -34.98
N LYS A 709 -44.86 -5.90 -34.16
CA LYS A 709 -44.80 -5.71 -32.70
C LYS A 709 -44.18 -4.37 -32.27
N GLY A 710 -43.22 -3.84 -33.04
CA GLY A 710 -42.61 -2.54 -32.80
C GLY A 710 -43.48 -1.35 -33.24
N LEU A 711 -44.31 -1.53 -34.27
CA LEU A 711 -45.18 -0.48 -34.82
C LEU A 711 -46.56 -0.42 -34.14
N SER A 712 -47.12 -1.53 -33.65
CA SER A 712 -48.46 -1.57 -33.03
C SER A 712 -48.66 -0.59 -31.86
N PRO A 713 -47.67 -0.31 -30.97
CA PRO A 713 -47.84 0.70 -29.93
C PRO A 713 -48.06 2.12 -30.46
N ILE A 714 -47.56 2.41 -31.67
CA ILE A 714 -47.59 3.74 -32.32
C ILE A 714 -48.82 3.85 -33.23
N LEU A 715 -49.06 2.82 -34.06
CA LEU A 715 -50.16 2.79 -35.04
C LEU A 715 -51.49 2.26 -34.48
N GLY A 716 -51.50 1.68 -33.27
CA GLY A 716 -52.68 1.07 -32.67
C GLY A 716 -53.00 -0.32 -33.26
N LYS A 717 -54.27 -0.56 -33.60
CA LYS A 717 -54.72 -1.82 -34.20
C LYS A 717 -54.23 -1.95 -35.65
N VAL A 718 -53.07 -2.56 -35.83
CA VAL A 718 -52.61 -3.05 -37.13
C VAL A 718 -53.43 -4.29 -37.50
N ILE A 719 -54.18 -4.23 -38.61
CA ILE A 719 -54.90 -5.38 -39.18
C ILE A 719 -53.88 -6.20 -39.99
N ALA A 720 -53.18 -7.11 -39.34
CA ALA A 720 -52.30 -8.05 -40.03
C ALA A 720 -53.16 -9.17 -40.68
N ASP A 721 -53.60 -8.95 -41.92
CA ASP A 721 -54.29 -9.98 -42.69
C ASP A 721 -53.25 -10.95 -43.30
N THR A 722 -53.20 -12.16 -42.73
CA THR A 722 -52.13 -13.15 -42.99
C THR A 722 -52.10 -13.69 -44.41
N GLU A 723 -53.10 -13.41 -45.25
CA GLU A 723 -53.13 -13.87 -46.65
C GLU A 723 -52.67 -12.80 -47.67
N ILE A 724 -52.59 -11.51 -47.32
CA ILE A 724 -52.42 -10.43 -48.33
C ILE A 724 -51.20 -9.52 -48.08
N ASP A 725 -50.47 -9.66 -46.97
CA ASP A 725 -49.29 -8.82 -46.62
C ASP A 725 -49.65 -7.30 -46.59
N LYS A 726 -50.92 -7.01 -46.25
CA LYS A 726 -51.47 -5.68 -46.01
C LYS A 726 -51.18 -5.20 -44.60
#